data_AF-A0A931G2P5-F1
#
_entry.id   AF-A0A931G2P5-F1
#
_cell.length_a   1.000
_cell.length_b   1.000
_cell.length_c   1.000
_cell.angle_alpha   90.00
_cell.angle_beta   90.00
_cell.angle_gamma   90.00
#
_symmetry.space_group_name_H-M   'P 1'
#
loop_
_entity.id
_entity.type
_entity.pdbx_description
1 polymer ?
#
loop_
_entity_poly.entity_id
_entity_poly.type
_entity_poly.pdbx_seq_one_letter_code
_entity_poly.pdbx_strand_id
1 'polypeptide(L)'
;MAAATSLTMTVTLATVVPAHGKGPLGISELARPDAASALAAARQSGQRVAITNMATERAEYFATPDGHVTGIISTEAVRFRRDGAWVPVDLTLRRMADGSVAPVAHPDSLRMSGARSAASGDLASLGTGAERVAMGWNGALPEPDLDGSKATYAEVFPGVDLVVQATSTGFEQFAVVKSATAAARYVKEISLPISGAGVRAATEDKRGQIRVRDANGRQVADIPTPMMWDARSDGRNRPPVPRQIAVDVTSTAPTSGRAAGVMLNLKPDQKWLADRNTVYPVTIDPEVDRLTTINSTTVVKNYPYGWPDADSLFLGTYDDTLSFRSFVSWDTTALRGSYVKSATAHFTNPWSSTCESVPWELWTTGSISADTAWDNQPQWLHQESTSTETSCYDTTVTAEATSFFRRAATDNVSTATMGLRATDETDYSQYKQFWSRNYTDASRVPFVEVSFTFDVTASNPSIDEGSSCVSGEDRPTTDNITPALHVEINAPAGAQAHAEFELTQLGGEALFTSTSAPQASGTVFTAVVPAGKLADGGLYRWRTRGATGGSSGPWTAWCEFTVNKGVVIVAADDVNEPVPEDLRDALGVYDELAEGNPEEFGYATVEGSAVVVDVVTAAGEQKAEALENGTLEPDPTSGSDPEENTAEEAAILGQEKVEGVEMDTAITTVSRAETERLREQLHNAVENNASLASADIWMTEVDRETGRVAVTMTDITSPAAQALEEMFGDKVQLVREANPESEAETGRLADESPFTGGARIKFPGLSGKCTNAFSWKIDASRSGMLTAGHCAAVSGQAVQTNSGDALGSIMSENYGPRGTEYLPQQKVYRGDMSLIRVPSGKIYPYIYRGVSSSSARYTVRAMWHRRAQPGDQYCTGGSYGGEICGWKVKSTGATVNSDGKWLRNVVVSEKKKGWCTRPGDSGGPVYTVNSDGSVVAKGIHHGSNGGGGDDHYAGALDKCLEIFTDIRDAYFGFPGHLETR
;
A
#
# COMPACT_ATOMS: atom_id res chain seq x y z
N MET A 1 -4.69 -88.34 -6.84
CA MET A 1 -4.58 -87.36 -7.94
C MET A 1 -4.67 -85.98 -7.34
N ALA A 2 -3.68 -85.13 -7.59
CA ALA A 2 -3.58 -83.78 -7.06
C ALA A 2 -4.46 -82.80 -7.85
N ALA A 3 -5.10 -81.84 -7.18
CA ALA A 3 -5.63 -80.64 -7.79
C ALA A 3 -5.57 -79.49 -6.77
N ALA A 4 -4.77 -78.48 -7.09
CA ALA A 4 -4.53 -77.29 -6.30
C ALA A 4 -5.74 -76.34 -6.36
N THR A 5 -6.16 -75.80 -5.22
CA THR A 5 -7.17 -74.74 -5.13
C THR A 5 -6.44 -73.43 -4.82
N SER A 6 -6.42 -72.50 -5.79
CA SER A 6 -5.85 -71.17 -5.62
C SER A 6 -6.84 -70.29 -4.86
N LEU A 7 -6.37 -69.68 -3.77
CA LEU A 7 -7.11 -68.73 -2.94
C LEU A 7 -6.88 -67.31 -3.49
N THR A 8 -7.90 -66.68 -4.02
CA THR A 8 -7.89 -65.27 -4.43
C THR A 8 -7.98 -64.38 -3.18
N MET A 9 -6.92 -63.60 -2.93
CA MET A 9 -6.85 -62.62 -1.83
C MET A 9 -7.29 -61.26 -2.36
N THR A 10 -8.46 -60.78 -1.96
CA THR A 10 -8.94 -59.42 -2.19
C THR A 10 -8.19 -58.45 -1.26
N VAL A 11 -7.38 -57.55 -1.84
CA VAL A 11 -6.73 -56.46 -1.12
C VAL A 11 -7.73 -55.32 -0.94
N THR A 12 -8.22 -55.13 0.28
CA THR A 12 -8.96 -53.93 0.68
C THR A 12 -7.93 -52.84 1.02
N LEU A 13 -7.83 -51.78 0.21
CA LEU A 13 -7.07 -50.59 0.59
C LEU A 13 -7.84 -49.86 1.69
N ALA A 14 -7.43 -50.05 2.94
CA ALA A 14 -7.79 -49.16 4.04
C ALA A 14 -6.94 -47.88 3.93
N THR A 15 -7.59 -46.74 3.73
CA THR A 15 -6.98 -45.41 3.87
C THR A 15 -6.64 -45.18 5.34
N VAL A 16 -5.36 -45.30 5.69
CA VAL A 16 -4.85 -44.96 7.02
C VAL A 16 -4.71 -43.45 7.11
N VAL A 17 -5.59 -42.81 7.89
CA VAL A 17 -5.40 -41.43 8.36
C VAL A 17 -4.19 -41.44 9.32
N PRO A 18 -3.13 -40.64 9.10
CA PRO A 18 -1.98 -40.64 10.00
C PRO A 18 -2.35 -39.94 11.31
N ALA A 19 -2.17 -40.64 12.42
CA ALA A 19 -2.29 -40.10 13.77
C ALA A 19 -1.19 -39.04 14.01
N HIS A 20 -1.58 -37.88 14.56
CA HIS A 20 -0.66 -36.85 15.06
C HIS A 20 0.06 -37.34 16.32
N GLY A 21 1.18 -38.02 16.13
CA GLY A 21 2.04 -38.55 17.19
C GLY A 21 3.20 -37.62 17.57
N LYS A 22 3.36 -37.40 18.88
CA LYS A 22 4.47 -36.72 19.57
C LYS A 22 5.84 -37.38 19.29
N GLY A 23 6.88 -36.58 19.01
CA GLY A 23 8.31 -36.96 19.13
C GLY A 23 9.16 -36.73 17.86
N PRO A 24 10.44 -36.29 17.98
CA PRO A 24 11.16 -35.63 16.90
C PRO A 24 11.74 -36.62 15.90
N LEU A 25 11.25 -36.58 14.65
CA LEU A 25 11.88 -37.21 13.49
C LEU A 25 12.27 -36.12 12.48
N GLY A 26 13.51 -35.62 12.55
CA GLY A 26 14.21 -34.98 11.42
C GLY A 26 13.61 -33.70 10.79
N ILE A 27 12.82 -32.91 11.52
CA ILE A 27 11.89 -31.92 10.96
C ILE A 27 12.52 -30.53 10.62
N SER A 28 13.84 -30.42 10.47
CA SER A 28 14.49 -29.12 10.20
C SER A 28 14.90 -28.89 8.74
N GLU A 29 15.10 -29.94 7.93
CA GLU A 29 15.86 -29.82 6.67
C GLU A 29 14.96 -29.56 5.43
N LEU A 30 13.69 -29.97 5.50
CA LEU A 30 12.70 -29.87 4.40
C LEU A 30 11.64 -28.81 4.68
N ALA A 31 12.09 -27.63 5.13
CA ALA A 31 11.27 -26.43 5.22
C ALA A 31 11.90 -25.34 4.33
N ARG A 32 11.05 -24.55 3.67
CA ARG A 32 11.48 -23.42 2.85
C ARG A 32 10.60 -22.20 3.13
N PRO A 33 11.13 -20.98 2.96
CA PRO A 33 10.37 -19.76 3.23
C PRO A 33 9.20 -19.59 2.26
N ASP A 34 9.43 -19.78 0.96
CA ASP A 34 8.47 -19.52 -0.12
C ASP A 34 8.04 -20.78 -0.88
N ALA A 35 6.93 -20.68 -1.61
CA ALA A 35 6.35 -21.79 -2.34
C ALA A 35 7.24 -22.32 -3.48
N ALA A 36 8.00 -21.46 -4.18
CA ALA A 36 8.82 -21.93 -5.30
C ALA A 36 10.02 -22.73 -4.84
N SER A 37 10.75 -22.24 -3.84
CA SER A 37 11.88 -22.97 -3.28
C SER A 37 11.42 -24.27 -2.60
N ALA A 38 10.23 -24.28 -1.99
CA ALA A 38 9.60 -25.48 -1.46
C ALA A 38 9.25 -26.50 -2.55
N LEU A 39 8.62 -26.07 -3.65
CA LEU A 39 8.27 -26.92 -4.80
C LEU A 39 9.52 -27.50 -5.50
N ALA A 40 10.58 -26.70 -5.64
CA ALA A 40 11.85 -27.19 -6.16
C ALA A 40 12.48 -28.24 -5.25
N ALA A 41 12.52 -27.98 -3.93
CA ALA A 41 13.04 -28.92 -2.94
C ALA A 41 12.19 -30.20 -2.86
N ALA A 42 10.87 -30.10 -3.01
CA ALA A 42 9.97 -31.25 -2.99
C ALA A 42 10.22 -32.16 -4.20
N ARG A 43 10.41 -31.58 -5.39
CA ARG A 43 10.79 -32.33 -6.60
C ARG A 43 12.15 -33.00 -6.48
N GLN A 44 13.14 -32.29 -5.95
CA GLN A 44 14.50 -32.83 -5.78
C GLN A 44 14.55 -33.94 -4.72
N SER A 45 13.84 -33.78 -3.61
CA SER A 45 13.83 -34.75 -2.50
C SER A 45 12.84 -35.90 -2.71
N GLY A 46 11.84 -35.74 -3.57
CA GLY A 46 10.71 -36.67 -3.68
C GLY A 46 9.81 -36.69 -2.44
N GLN A 47 9.96 -35.73 -1.53
CA GLN A 47 9.20 -35.62 -0.28
C GLN A 47 8.40 -34.32 -0.23
N ARG A 48 7.37 -34.26 0.62
CA ARG A 48 6.66 -33.00 0.88
C ARG A 48 7.57 -32.02 1.63
N VAL A 49 7.51 -30.73 1.29
CA VAL A 49 8.33 -29.67 1.89
C VAL A 49 7.43 -28.58 2.46
N ALA A 50 7.62 -28.22 3.73
CA ALA A 50 6.81 -27.20 4.39
C ALA A 50 7.10 -25.79 3.86
N ILE A 51 6.06 -24.98 3.68
CA ILE A 51 6.16 -23.58 3.24
C ILE A 51 5.95 -22.65 4.44
N THR A 52 7.06 -22.19 5.03
CA THR A 52 7.04 -21.56 6.36
C THR A 52 6.48 -20.15 6.41
N ASN A 53 6.62 -19.34 5.34
CA ASN A 53 6.05 -17.98 5.33
C ASN A 53 4.54 -17.97 5.03
N MET A 54 3.98 -19.10 4.56
CA MET A 54 2.53 -19.27 4.38
C MET A 54 1.84 -19.82 5.63
N ALA A 55 2.60 -20.35 6.60
CA ALA A 55 2.03 -20.94 7.81
C ALA A 55 1.48 -19.84 8.73
N THR A 56 0.20 -19.98 9.12
CA THR A 56 -0.48 -19.09 10.08
C THR A 56 -0.87 -19.87 11.35
N GLU A 57 -1.55 -19.24 12.30
CA GLU A 57 -2.19 -19.93 13.43
C GLU A 57 -3.25 -20.96 13.00
N ARG A 58 -3.81 -20.78 11.78
CA ARG A 58 -4.95 -21.53 11.25
C ARG A 58 -4.62 -22.42 10.04
N ALA A 59 -3.49 -22.22 9.37
CA ALA A 59 -3.23 -22.91 8.10
C ALA A 59 -1.78 -23.36 7.89
N GLU A 60 -1.56 -24.61 7.47
CA GLU A 60 -0.26 -25.14 6.99
C GLU A 60 -0.30 -25.40 5.50
N TYR A 61 0.85 -25.23 4.86
CA TYR A 61 1.01 -25.52 3.44
C TYR A 61 2.29 -26.31 3.19
N PHE A 62 2.19 -27.29 2.30
CA PHE A 62 3.26 -28.18 1.91
C PHE A 62 3.33 -28.24 0.39
N ALA A 63 4.51 -28.00 -0.16
CA ALA A 63 4.80 -28.29 -1.54
C ALA A 63 4.96 -29.80 -1.74
N THR A 64 4.36 -30.33 -2.80
CA THR A 64 4.41 -31.76 -3.14
C THR A 64 5.29 -32.01 -4.38
N PRO A 65 5.90 -33.21 -4.51
CA PRO A 65 6.79 -33.52 -5.63
C PRO A 65 6.12 -33.50 -7.01
N ASP A 66 4.80 -33.68 -7.07
CA ASP A 66 3.99 -33.60 -8.29
C ASP A 66 3.67 -32.15 -8.72
N GLY A 67 4.21 -31.16 -8.01
CA GLY A 67 4.15 -29.76 -8.39
C GLY A 67 2.91 -29.00 -7.91
N HIS A 68 2.17 -29.57 -6.97
CA HIS A 68 1.06 -28.91 -6.28
C HIS A 68 1.49 -28.40 -4.91
N VAL A 69 0.66 -27.54 -4.33
CA VAL A 69 0.68 -27.25 -2.90
C VAL A 69 -0.54 -27.90 -2.28
N THR A 70 -0.33 -28.66 -1.21
CA THR A 70 -1.41 -29.10 -0.33
C THR A 70 -1.44 -28.24 0.92
N GLY A 71 -2.60 -27.98 1.46
CA GLY A 71 -2.75 -27.23 2.69
C GLY A 71 -3.91 -27.72 3.54
N ILE A 72 -3.79 -27.47 4.84
CA ILE A 72 -4.88 -27.63 5.81
C ILE A 72 -5.21 -26.24 6.29
N ILE A 73 -6.47 -25.82 6.13
CA ILE A 73 -6.97 -24.54 6.63
C ILE A 73 -8.06 -24.84 7.65
N SER A 74 -7.87 -24.41 8.89
CA SER A 74 -8.81 -24.59 9.99
C SER A 74 -9.67 -23.33 10.19
N THR A 75 -10.89 -23.53 10.66
CA THR A 75 -11.82 -22.43 11.00
C THR A 75 -11.42 -21.67 12.27
N GLU A 76 -10.50 -22.22 13.07
CA GLU A 76 -9.90 -21.57 14.24
C GLU A 76 -8.39 -21.80 14.35
N ALA A 77 -7.73 -21.01 15.21
CA ALA A 77 -6.35 -21.19 15.60
C ALA A 77 -6.13 -22.56 16.26
N VAL A 78 -5.31 -23.39 15.64
CA VAL A 78 -4.91 -24.72 16.15
C VAL A 78 -3.48 -24.72 16.69
N ARG A 79 -2.73 -23.63 16.43
CA ARG A 79 -1.38 -23.40 16.94
C ARG A 79 -1.07 -21.91 17.07
N PHE A 80 -0.03 -21.57 17.81
CA PHE A 80 0.48 -20.21 17.94
C PHE A 80 1.99 -20.22 18.17
N ARG A 81 2.64 -19.06 18.05
CA ARG A 81 4.07 -18.94 18.32
C ARG A 81 4.33 -18.67 19.80
N ARG A 82 5.20 -19.48 20.40
CA ARG A 82 5.73 -19.30 21.75
C ARG A 82 7.25 -19.52 21.69
N ASP A 83 8.01 -18.54 22.19
CA ASP A 83 9.48 -18.60 22.21
C ASP A 83 10.12 -18.89 20.84
N GLY A 84 9.53 -18.34 19.77
CA GLY A 84 10.00 -18.51 18.39
C GLY A 84 9.61 -19.83 17.71
N ALA A 85 8.89 -20.73 18.39
CA ALA A 85 8.43 -22.00 17.85
C ALA A 85 6.90 -22.09 17.75
N TRP A 86 6.39 -22.86 16.80
CA TRP A 86 4.98 -23.22 16.73
C TRP A 86 4.65 -24.25 17.82
N VAL A 87 3.64 -23.95 18.62
CA VAL A 87 3.11 -24.84 19.66
C VAL A 87 1.62 -25.05 19.39
N PRO A 88 1.10 -26.29 19.45
CA PRO A 88 -0.33 -26.53 19.31
C PRO A 88 -1.10 -25.86 20.44
N VAL A 89 -2.32 -25.42 20.15
CA VAL A 89 -3.27 -24.99 21.18
C VAL A 89 -3.67 -26.21 22.01
N ASP A 90 -3.52 -26.13 23.32
CA ASP A 90 -3.89 -27.17 24.28
C ASP A 90 -4.64 -26.51 25.43
N LEU A 91 -5.97 -26.62 25.37
CA LEU A 91 -6.89 -25.98 26.30
C LEU A 91 -7.06 -26.76 27.61
N THR A 92 -6.38 -27.91 27.77
CA THR A 92 -6.46 -28.73 28.98
C THR A 92 -5.99 -27.92 30.19
N LEU A 93 -6.87 -27.73 31.17
CA LEU A 93 -6.58 -26.95 32.36
C LEU A 93 -5.70 -27.69 33.35
N ARG A 94 -4.78 -26.95 33.98
CA ARG A 94 -3.92 -27.44 35.07
C ARG A 94 -3.82 -26.41 36.18
N ARG A 95 -3.63 -26.89 37.41
CA ARG A 95 -3.28 -26.04 38.54
C ARG A 95 -1.83 -25.61 38.45
N MET A 96 -1.58 -24.34 38.73
CA MET A 96 -0.27 -23.71 38.72
C MET A 96 0.31 -23.66 40.14
N ALA A 97 1.63 -23.42 40.24
CA ALA A 97 2.32 -23.38 41.54
C ALA A 97 1.83 -22.26 42.47
N ASP A 98 1.27 -21.19 41.92
CA ASP A 98 0.67 -20.08 42.67
C ASP A 98 -0.81 -20.30 43.05
N GLY A 99 -1.34 -21.51 42.81
CA GLY A 99 -2.72 -21.90 43.12
C GLY A 99 -3.75 -21.48 42.07
N SER A 100 -3.37 -20.71 41.05
CA SER A 100 -4.25 -20.41 39.91
C SER A 100 -4.42 -21.60 38.97
N VAL A 101 -5.32 -21.48 37.99
CA VAL A 101 -5.55 -22.47 36.95
C VAL A 101 -5.23 -21.86 35.58
N ALA A 102 -4.61 -22.62 34.69
CA ALA A 102 -4.33 -22.18 33.33
C ALA A 102 -4.35 -23.35 32.33
N PRO A 103 -4.66 -23.11 31.04
CA PRO A 103 -4.44 -24.10 29.99
C PRO A 103 -2.96 -24.46 29.82
N VAL A 104 -2.68 -25.66 29.32
CA VAL A 104 -1.31 -26.09 28.96
C VAL A 104 -0.70 -25.14 27.92
N ALA A 105 -1.47 -24.75 26.90
CA ALA A 105 -1.01 -23.84 25.85
C ALA A 105 -2.17 -23.00 25.26
N HIS A 106 -2.28 -21.75 25.70
CA HIS A 106 -3.24 -20.77 25.19
C HIS A 106 -2.51 -19.60 24.48
N PRO A 107 -2.99 -19.11 23.32
CA PRO A 107 -2.40 -17.98 22.59
C PRO A 107 -2.32 -16.69 23.42
N ASP A 108 -3.42 -16.30 24.04
CA ASP A 108 -3.54 -15.08 24.86
C ASP A 108 -3.18 -15.22 26.35
N SER A 109 -2.46 -16.27 26.75
CA SER A 109 -2.04 -16.46 28.16
C SER A 109 -3.20 -16.43 29.17
N LEU A 110 -4.29 -17.15 28.90
CA LEU A 110 -5.43 -17.28 29.81
C LEU A 110 -5.02 -17.76 31.20
N ARG A 111 -5.51 -17.08 32.23
CA ARG A 111 -5.39 -17.47 33.64
C ARG A 111 -6.73 -17.41 34.32
N MET A 112 -7.08 -18.44 35.09
CA MET A 112 -8.26 -18.51 35.94
C MET A 112 -7.84 -18.57 37.41
N SER A 113 -8.70 -18.12 38.31
CA SER A 113 -8.42 -18.13 39.75
C SER A 113 -8.52 -19.54 40.36
N GLY A 114 -7.75 -19.80 41.41
CA GLY A 114 -7.98 -20.97 42.27
C GLY A 114 -9.05 -20.68 43.33
N ALA A 115 -9.09 -21.50 44.38
CA ALA A 115 -9.88 -21.18 45.56
C ALA A 115 -9.49 -19.80 46.13
N ARG A 116 -10.51 -19.01 46.49
CA ARG A 116 -10.35 -17.66 47.03
C ARG A 116 -11.44 -17.37 48.05
N SER A 117 -11.06 -16.98 49.27
CA SER A 117 -11.99 -16.60 50.34
C SER A 117 -12.39 -15.11 50.32
N ALA A 118 -11.71 -14.28 49.52
CA ALA A 118 -11.98 -12.85 49.44
C ALA A 118 -13.38 -12.55 48.87
N ALA A 119 -13.95 -11.40 49.25
CA ALA A 119 -15.29 -11.00 48.82
C ALA A 119 -15.37 -10.59 47.34
N SER A 120 -14.25 -10.22 46.71
CA SER A 120 -14.15 -9.95 45.27
C SER A 120 -12.73 -10.18 44.77
N GLY A 121 -12.58 -10.44 43.48
CA GLY A 121 -11.30 -10.68 42.83
C GLY A 121 -11.50 -11.13 41.40
N ASP A 122 -10.40 -11.37 40.69
CA ASP A 122 -10.46 -11.88 39.32
C ASP A 122 -11.00 -13.32 39.32
N LEU A 123 -11.80 -13.65 38.31
CA LEU A 123 -12.26 -14.99 37.99
C LEU A 123 -11.37 -15.58 36.89
N ALA A 124 -11.20 -14.82 35.82
CA ALA A 124 -10.34 -15.15 34.69
C ALA A 124 -9.75 -13.88 34.07
N SER A 125 -8.57 -13.99 33.49
CA SER A 125 -7.91 -12.90 32.78
C SER A 125 -7.16 -13.38 31.55
N LEU A 126 -7.17 -12.55 30.51
CA LEU A 126 -6.45 -12.74 29.26
C LEU A 126 -5.39 -11.65 29.09
N GLY A 127 -4.25 -12.01 28.50
CA GLY A 127 -3.11 -11.14 28.29
C GLY A 127 -2.32 -10.81 29.57
N THR A 128 -1.24 -10.05 29.40
CA THR A 128 -0.36 -9.62 30.49
C THR A 128 -0.08 -8.12 30.42
N GLY A 129 0.44 -7.54 31.51
CA GLY A 129 0.83 -6.13 31.53
C GLY A 129 -0.30 -5.15 31.16
N ALA A 130 -0.02 -4.25 30.22
CA ALA A 130 -0.94 -3.21 29.77
C ALA A 130 -2.14 -3.76 28.96
N GLU A 131 -1.98 -4.93 28.34
CA GLU A 131 -3.02 -5.55 27.51
C GLU A 131 -4.01 -6.40 28.32
N ARG A 132 -3.72 -6.63 29.61
CA ARG A 132 -4.51 -7.50 30.47
C ARG A 132 -5.97 -7.04 30.56
N VAL A 133 -6.89 -7.95 30.27
CA VAL A 133 -8.34 -7.81 30.52
C VAL A 133 -8.76 -8.92 31.47
N ALA A 134 -9.43 -8.57 32.56
CA ALA A 134 -9.86 -9.51 33.59
C ALA A 134 -11.37 -9.38 33.86
N MET A 135 -12.06 -10.52 33.85
CA MET A 135 -13.39 -10.64 34.44
C MET A 135 -13.22 -11.01 35.92
N GLY A 136 -13.92 -10.31 36.79
CA GLY A 136 -13.98 -10.62 38.21
C GLY A 136 -15.27 -11.33 38.63
N TRP A 137 -15.24 -11.84 39.85
CA TRP A 137 -16.38 -12.45 40.52
C TRP A 137 -16.56 -11.85 41.92
N ASN A 138 -17.80 -11.50 42.25
CA ASN A 138 -18.18 -11.01 43.56
C ASN A 138 -18.66 -12.18 44.42
N GLY A 139 -17.79 -12.63 45.31
CA GLY A 139 -18.00 -13.79 46.16
C GLY A 139 -16.72 -14.60 46.36
N ALA A 140 -16.80 -15.55 47.28
CA ALA A 140 -15.78 -16.57 47.45
C ALA A 140 -15.82 -17.53 46.25
N LEU A 141 -14.65 -18.07 45.90
CA LEU A 141 -14.50 -19.15 44.94
C LEU A 141 -14.03 -20.40 45.69
N PRO A 142 -14.76 -21.53 45.62
CA PRO A 142 -14.26 -22.82 46.09
C PRO A 142 -13.10 -23.32 45.21
N GLU A 143 -12.50 -24.44 45.59
CA GLU A 143 -11.53 -25.11 44.71
C GLU A 143 -12.26 -25.62 43.45
N PRO A 144 -11.83 -25.26 42.23
CA PRO A 144 -12.52 -25.70 41.02
C PRO A 144 -12.21 -27.16 40.73
N ASP A 145 -13.21 -27.92 40.30
CA ASP A 145 -13.01 -29.22 39.64
C ASP A 145 -12.62 -29.00 38.17
N LEU A 146 -11.60 -29.71 37.68
CA LEU A 146 -11.05 -29.50 36.34
C LEU A 146 -11.37 -30.68 35.44
N ASP A 147 -12.04 -30.40 34.32
CA ASP A 147 -12.37 -31.40 33.29
C ASP A 147 -12.08 -30.84 31.90
N GLY A 148 -11.02 -31.33 31.25
CA GLY A 148 -10.56 -30.81 29.96
C GLY A 148 -10.29 -29.31 30.04
N SER A 149 -11.06 -28.51 29.28
CA SER A 149 -10.99 -27.05 29.26
C SER A 149 -11.86 -26.35 30.32
N LYS A 150 -12.60 -27.09 31.15
CA LYS A 150 -13.59 -26.56 32.10
C LYS A 150 -13.06 -26.55 33.54
N ALA A 151 -13.27 -25.43 34.22
CA ALA A 151 -13.11 -25.27 35.66
C ALA A 151 -14.48 -25.03 36.31
N THR A 152 -14.96 -26.00 37.11
CA THR A 152 -16.25 -25.92 37.80
C THR A 152 -16.06 -25.58 39.27
N TYR A 153 -16.50 -24.39 39.66
CA TYR A 153 -16.57 -23.91 41.03
C TYR A 153 -17.95 -24.24 41.60
N ALA A 154 -18.04 -25.35 42.35
CA ALA A 154 -19.31 -25.85 42.86
C ALA A 154 -19.85 -25.02 44.03
N GLU A 155 -21.15 -24.75 44.05
CA GLU A 155 -21.84 -24.09 45.16
C GLU A 155 -21.24 -22.70 45.50
N VAL A 156 -20.86 -21.91 44.48
CA VAL A 156 -20.48 -20.49 44.67
C VAL A 156 -21.60 -19.72 45.38
N PHE A 157 -22.84 -20.14 45.14
CA PHE A 157 -23.98 -19.94 46.03
C PHE A 157 -24.71 -21.28 46.19
N PRO A 158 -25.49 -21.48 47.28
CA PRO A 158 -26.27 -22.70 47.44
C PRO A 158 -27.18 -22.98 46.24
N GLY A 159 -26.90 -24.08 45.52
CA GLY A 159 -27.60 -24.50 44.31
C GLY A 159 -27.20 -23.77 43.02
N VAL A 160 -26.06 -23.07 43.00
CA VAL A 160 -25.49 -22.39 41.83
C VAL A 160 -24.02 -22.74 41.71
N ASP A 161 -23.65 -23.35 40.57
CA ASP A 161 -22.24 -23.56 40.22
C ASP A 161 -21.79 -22.47 39.24
N LEU A 162 -20.51 -22.12 39.30
CA LEU A 162 -19.85 -21.26 38.32
C LEU A 162 -18.91 -22.14 37.50
N VAL A 163 -19.01 -22.11 36.17
CA VAL A 163 -18.13 -22.87 35.27
C VAL A 163 -17.38 -21.87 34.41
N VAL A 164 -16.08 -22.05 34.25
CA VAL A 164 -15.26 -21.28 33.30
C VAL A 164 -14.65 -22.24 32.30
N GLN A 165 -14.88 -22.03 31.01
CA GLN A 165 -14.40 -22.88 29.91
C GLN A 165 -13.37 -22.10 29.11
N ALA A 166 -12.16 -22.65 28.95
CA ALA A 166 -11.16 -22.07 28.06
C ALA A 166 -11.57 -22.31 26.60
N THR A 167 -11.47 -21.27 25.78
CA THR A 167 -11.55 -21.34 24.31
C THR A 167 -10.18 -21.01 23.72
N SER A 168 -9.99 -21.12 22.40
CA SER A 168 -8.71 -20.74 21.76
C SER A 168 -8.52 -19.22 21.68
N THR A 169 -9.61 -18.46 21.75
CA THR A 169 -9.68 -17.00 21.68
C THR A 169 -9.81 -16.34 23.06
N GLY A 170 -10.23 -17.08 24.08
CA GLY A 170 -10.56 -16.51 25.37
C GLY A 170 -11.13 -17.51 26.36
N PHE A 171 -12.28 -17.17 26.94
CA PHE A 171 -13.00 -18.06 27.84
C PHE A 171 -14.50 -17.75 27.90
N GLU A 172 -15.30 -18.76 28.17
CA GLU A 172 -16.73 -18.65 28.47
C GLU A 172 -16.95 -18.80 29.98
N GLN A 173 -17.98 -18.13 30.50
CA GLN A 173 -18.38 -18.25 31.90
C GLN A 173 -19.85 -18.63 31.97
N PHE A 174 -20.17 -19.72 32.66
CA PHE A 174 -21.53 -20.19 32.87
C PHE A 174 -21.91 -20.16 34.35
N ALA A 175 -23.14 -19.77 34.65
CA ALA A 175 -23.77 -20.05 35.94
C ALA A 175 -24.78 -21.19 35.74
N VAL A 176 -24.51 -22.33 36.37
CA VAL A 176 -25.39 -23.51 36.33
C VAL A 176 -26.27 -23.49 37.56
N VAL A 177 -27.52 -23.11 37.36
CA VAL A 177 -28.52 -22.96 38.42
C VAL A 177 -29.26 -24.28 38.57
N LYS A 178 -29.19 -24.91 39.74
CA LYS A 178 -29.71 -26.28 39.96
C LYS A 178 -31.20 -26.35 40.27
N SER A 179 -31.84 -25.24 40.64
CA SER A 179 -33.25 -25.21 41.00
C SER A 179 -33.89 -23.83 40.90
N ALA A 180 -35.23 -23.80 40.77
CA ALA A 180 -36.01 -22.57 40.83
C ALA A 180 -35.83 -21.79 42.15
N THR A 181 -35.60 -22.50 43.26
CA THR A 181 -35.31 -21.87 44.56
C THR A 181 -33.98 -21.13 44.54
N ALA A 182 -32.94 -21.74 43.94
CA ALA A 182 -31.64 -21.09 43.77
C ALA A 182 -31.74 -19.89 42.83
N ALA A 183 -32.46 -20.04 41.71
CA ALA A 183 -32.72 -18.97 40.75
C ALA A 183 -33.34 -17.74 41.43
N ALA A 184 -34.45 -17.94 42.16
CA ALA A 184 -35.18 -16.85 42.82
C ALA A 184 -34.40 -16.17 43.96
N ARG A 185 -33.41 -16.86 44.54
CA ARG A 185 -32.68 -16.36 45.72
C ARG A 185 -31.33 -15.73 45.37
N TYR A 186 -30.58 -16.31 44.43
CA TYR A 186 -29.19 -15.95 44.16
C TYR A 186 -28.97 -15.42 42.74
N VAL A 187 -29.93 -15.56 41.84
CA VAL A 187 -29.73 -15.33 40.40
C VAL A 187 -30.78 -14.37 39.83
N LYS A 188 -31.15 -13.36 40.63
CA LYS A 188 -31.95 -12.22 40.17
C LYS A 188 -31.15 -11.29 39.26
N GLU A 189 -29.88 -11.13 39.62
CA GLU A 189 -28.89 -10.35 38.89
C GLU A 189 -27.53 -11.02 39.11
N ILE A 190 -26.70 -11.09 38.05
CA ILE A 190 -25.30 -11.54 38.15
C ILE A 190 -24.42 -10.38 37.73
N SER A 191 -23.57 -9.91 38.65
CA SER A 191 -22.67 -8.78 38.41
C SER A 191 -21.25 -9.27 38.10
N LEU A 192 -20.78 -8.98 36.89
CA LEU A 192 -19.46 -9.37 36.38
C LEU A 192 -18.62 -8.12 36.13
N PRO A 193 -17.68 -7.78 37.03
CA PRO A 193 -16.79 -6.64 36.83
C PRO A 193 -15.69 -6.97 35.82
N ILE A 194 -15.61 -6.22 34.75
CA ILE A 194 -14.52 -6.23 33.76
C ILE A 194 -13.53 -5.11 34.10
N SER A 195 -12.24 -5.46 34.20
CA SER A 195 -11.18 -4.51 34.58
C SER A 195 -9.88 -4.79 33.84
N GLY A 196 -9.04 -3.75 33.69
CA GLY A 196 -7.74 -3.84 33.02
C GLY A 196 -7.17 -2.45 32.74
N ALA A 197 -5.86 -2.36 32.51
CA ALA A 197 -5.23 -1.07 32.22
C ALA A 197 -5.80 -0.40 30.96
N GLY A 198 -6.21 -1.21 29.98
CA GLY A 198 -6.88 -0.80 28.75
C GLY A 198 -8.40 -0.81 28.77
N VAL A 199 -9.07 -1.04 29.91
CA VAL A 199 -10.55 -1.04 29.97
C VAL A 199 -11.04 0.33 30.42
N ARG A 200 -11.93 0.96 29.64
CA ARG A 200 -12.51 2.27 29.97
C ARG A 200 -14.02 2.33 29.84
N ALA A 201 -14.55 1.77 28.76
CA ALA A 201 -15.98 1.79 28.48
C ALA A 201 -16.41 0.41 27.98
N ALA A 202 -17.70 0.10 28.14
CA ALA A 202 -18.33 -0.89 27.30
C ALA A 202 -19.67 -0.37 26.83
N THR A 203 -20.09 -0.81 25.65
CA THR A 203 -21.36 -0.42 25.05
C THR A 203 -22.07 -1.66 24.55
N GLU A 204 -23.33 -1.80 24.92
CA GLU A 204 -24.25 -2.77 24.34
C GLU A 204 -24.74 -2.23 22.99
N ASP A 205 -24.78 -3.07 21.96
CA ASP A 205 -25.40 -2.74 20.69
C ASP A 205 -26.90 -3.12 20.65
N LYS A 206 -27.55 -2.89 19.50
CA LYS A 206 -29.00 -3.12 19.36
C LYS A 206 -29.43 -4.59 19.52
N ARG A 207 -28.49 -5.54 19.54
CA ARG A 207 -28.74 -6.98 19.64
C ARG A 207 -28.17 -7.60 20.91
N GLY A 208 -27.63 -6.79 21.82
CA GLY A 208 -27.13 -7.25 23.11
C GLY A 208 -25.66 -7.63 23.14
N GLN A 209 -24.91 -7.43 22.05
CA GLN A 209 -23.45 -7.63 22.07
C GLN A 209 -22.80 -6.48 22.84
N ILE A 210 -21.87 -6.78 23.74
CA ILE A 210 -21.17 -5.79 24.54
C ILE A 210 -19.74 -5.64 24.04
N ARG A 211 -19.39 -4.43 23.58
CA ARG A 211 -18.04 -4.09 23.09
C ARG A 211 -17.27 -3.36 24.18
N VAL A 212 -16.13 -3.88 24.59
CA VAL A 212 -15.25 -3.25 25.59
C VAL A 212 -14.19 -2.41 24.88
N ARG A 213 -13.99 -1.17 25.31
CA ARG A 213 -13.11 -0.18 24.67
C ARG A 213 -12.10 0.43 25.63
N ASP A 214 -10.95 0.81 25.08
CA ASP A 214 -9.91 1.57 25.76
C ASP A 214 -10.16 3.09 25.74
N ALA A 215 -9.21 3.86 26.30
CA ALA A 215 -9.30 5.31 26.42
C ALA A 215 -9.32 6.04 25.07
N ASN A 216 -8.80 5.40 24.02
CA ASN A 216 -8.75 5.93 22.67
C ASN A 216 -9.95 5.46 21.84
N GLY A 217 -10.91 4.75 22.44
CA GLY A 217 -12.08 4.20 21.77
C GLY A 217 -11.81 2.91 20.98
N ARG A 218 -10.60 2.35 21.04
CA ARG A 218 -10.27 1.09 20.38
C ARG A 218 -10.87 -0.08 21.14
N GLN A 219 -11.44 -1.04 20.42
CA GLN A 219 -12.01 -2.25 21.00
C GLN A 219 -10.90 -3.14 21.56
N VAL A 220 -11.10 -3.69 22.76
CA VAL A 220 -10.14 -4.55 23.47
C VAL A 220 -10.70 -5.92 23.85
N ALA A 221 -12.03 -6.06 23.87
CA ALA A 221 -12.74 -7.32 24.05
C ALA A 221 -14.17 -7.19 23.53
N ASP A 222 -14.78 -8.32 23.19
CA ASP A 222 -16.19 -8.44 22.81
C ASP A 222 -16.85 -9.49 23.68
N ILE A 223 -18.10 -9.25 24.04
CA ILE A 223 -18.86 -10.12 24.91
C ILE A 223 -20.14 -10.40 24.12
N PRO A 224 -20.24 -11.59 23.51
CA PRO A 224 -21.43 -12.01 22.78
C PRO A 224 -22.70 -11.86 23.63
N THR A 225 -23.84 -11.76 22.95
CA THR A 225 -25.14 -11.55 23.60
C THR A 225 -25.38 -12.63 24.65
N PRO A 226 -25.50 -12.30 25.95
CA PRO A 226 -25.68 -13.30 26.99
C PRO A 226 -27.00 -14.07 26.84
N MET A 227 -26.96 -15.39 26.99
CA MET A 227 -28.08 -16.30 26.76
C MET A 227 -28.38 -17.19 27.98
N MET A 228 -29.60 -17.70 28.09
CA MET A 228 -29.98 -18.71 29.09
C MET A 228 -30.85 -19.81 28.49
N TRP A 229 -30.65 -21.05 28.92
CA TRP A 229 -31.41 -22.21 28.46
C TRP A 229 -31.60 -23.23 29.57
N ASP A 230 -32.66 -24.03 29.45
CA ASP A 230 -33.02 -25.06 30.42
C ASP A 230 -32.42 -26.42 30.04
N ALA A 231 -32.38 -27.36 30.98
CA ALA A 231 -31.84 -28.71 30.78
C ALA A 231 -32.81 -29.64 30.05
N ARG A 232 -33.77 -29.09 29.29
CA ARG A 232 -34.75 -29.92 28.60
C ARG A 232 -34.08 -30.75 27.53
N SER A 233 -34.14 -32.06 27.70
CA SER A 233 -33.75 -33.05 26.69
C SER A 233 -34.95 -33.94 26.37
N ASP A 234 -35.10 -34.31 25.11
CA ASP A 234 -36.07 -35.32 24.67
C ASP A 234 -35.42 -36.69 24.45
N GLY A 235 -34.17 -36.88 24.92
CA GLY A 235 -33.39 -38.11 24.72
C GLY A 235 -32.86 -38.32 23.30
N ARG A 236 -33.12 -37.38 22.38
CA ARG A 236 -32.66 -37.40 20.98
C ARG A 236 -31.69 -36.24 20.68
N ASN A 237 -30.93 -35.82 21.69
CA ASN A 237 -29.92 -34.76 21.58
C ASN A 237 -30.45 -33.43 21.01
N ARG A 238 -31.72 -33.08 21.33
CA ARG A 238 -32.30 -31.77 21.00
C ARG A 238 -31.36 -30.65 21.46
N PRO A 239 -30.97 -29.72 20.57
CA PRO A 239 -30.18 -28.57 21.00
C PRO A 239 -30.99 -27.71 21.99
N PRO A 240 -30.37 -27.21 23.06
CA PRO A 240 -31.03 -26.30 23.97
C PRO A 240 -31.48 -25.06 23.20
N VAL A 241 -32.63 -24.52 23.57
CA VAL A 241 -33.19 -23.32 22.96
C VAL A 241 -32.78 -22.11 23.81
N PRO A 242 -31.83 -21.29 23.36
CA PRO A 242 -31.32 -20.18 24.15
C PRO A 242 -32.26 -18.97 24.09
N ARG A 243 -32.42 -18.31 25.25
CA ARG A 243 -33.15 -17.06 25.43
C ARG A 243 -32.18 -15.94 25.77
N GLN A 244 -32.33 -14.80 25.14
CA GLN A 244 -31.51 -13.63 25.43
C GLN A 244 -31.72 -13.11 26.86
N ILE A 245 -30.63 -12.74 27.51
CA ILE A 245 -30.59 -12.09 28.81
C ILE A 245 -30.39 -10.58 28.59
N ALA A 246 -31.15 -9.76 29.32
CA ALA A 246 -30.91 -8.31 29.32
C ALA A 246 -29.67 -7.96 30.16
N VAL A 247 -28.86 -7.01 29.69
CA VAL A 247 -27.64 -6.59 30.38
C VAL A 247 -27.67 -5.09 30.67
N ASP A 248 -27.38 -4.71 31.91
CA ASP A 248 -27.08 -3.32 32.23
C ASP A 248 -25.57 -3.13 32.32
N VAL A 249 -25.02 -2.24 31.48
CA VAL A 249 -23.60 -1.88 31.51
C VAL A 249 -23.41 -0.60 32.34
N THR A 250 -22.61 -0.66 33.40
CA THR A 250 -22.33 0.50 34.26
C THR A 250 -20.82 0.73 34.42
N SER A 251 -20.41 1.99 34.45
CA SER A 251 -19.00 2.34 34.70
C SER A 251 -18.68 2.20 36.18
N THR A 252 -17.51 1.63 36.51
CA THR A 252 -17.02 1.50 37.88
C THR A 252 -15.83 2.43 38.10
N ALA A 253 -15.93 3.27 39.14
CA ALA A 253 -14.84 4.13 39.56
C ALA A 253 -13.66 3.28 40.09
N PRO A 254 -12.41 3.73 39.89
CA PRO A 254 -11.25 3.05 40.46
C PRO A 254 -11.34 3.03 41.99
N THR A 255 -11.00 1.89 42.60
CA THR A 255 -10.91 1.72 44.06
C THR A 255 -9.49 1.31 44.44
N SER A 256 -9.13 1.39 45.72
CA SER A 256 -7.78 1.02 46.17
C SER A 256 -7.46 -0.44 45.81
N GLY A 257 -6.61 -0.64 44.79
CA GLY A 257 -6.21 -1.96 44.29
C GLY A 257 -6.96 -2.47 43.05
N ARG A 258 -7.93 -1.72 42.50
CA ARG A 258 -8.63 -2.08 41.25
C ARG A 258 -8.74 -0.88 40.31
N ALA A 259 -8.25 -1.03 39.09
CA ALA A 259 -8.37 -0.02 38.04
C ALA A 259 -9.84 0.30 37.73
N ALA A 260 -10.09 1.48 37.16
CA ALA A 260 -11.39 1.82 36.60
C ALA A 260 -11.82 0.72 35.61
N GLY A 261 -13.10 0.38 35.59
CA GLY A 261 -13.60 -0.74 34.80
C GLY A 261 -15.08 -0.60 34.49
N VAL A 262 -15.68 -1.70 34.04
CA VAL A 262 -17.09 -1.78 33.69
C VAL A 262 -17.73 -2.90 34.48
N MET A 263 -18.95 -2.72 34.96
CA MET A 263 -19.75 -3.79 35.56
C MET A 263 -20.84 -4.20 34.57
N LEU A 264 -20.91 -5.50 34.28
CA LEU A 264 -21.98 -6.11 33.49
C LEU A 264 -22.97 -6.73 34.46
N ASN A 265 -24.19 -6.23 34.49
CA ASN A 265 -25.25 -6.76 35.34
C ASN A 265 -26.24 -7.53 34.47
N LEU A 266 -26.11 -8.86 34.48
CA LEU A 266 -27.04 -9.74 33.77
C LEU A 266 -28.36 -9.83 34.52
N LYS A 267 -29.48 -9.75 33.80
CA LYS A 267 -30.84 -9.87 34.34
C LYS A 267 -31.58 -11.05 33.72
N PRO A 268 -31.39 -12.27 34.24
CA PRO A 268 -32.11 -13.46 33.78
C PRO A 268 -33.64 -13.29 33.91
N ASP A 269 -34.40 -13.82 32.94
CA ASP A 269 -35.87 -13.74 32.95
C ASP A 269 -36.47 -14.54 34.12
N GLN A 270 -36.79 -13.82 35.19
CA GLN A 270 -37.35 -14.40 36.41
C GLN A 270 -38.73 -15.04 36.21
N LYS A 271 -39.52 -14.58 35.22
CA LYS A 271 -40.84 -15.17 34.96
C LYS A 271 -40.66 -16.55 34.33
N TRP A 272 -39.73 -16.67 33.39
CA TRP A 272 -39.40 -17.95 32.77
C TRP A 272 -38.72 -18.91 33.75
N LEU A 273 -37.79 -18.43 34.58
CA LEU A 273 -37.15 -19.26 35.62
C LEU A 273 -38.15 -19.83 36.63
N ALA A 274 -39.24 -19.10 36.90
CA ALA A 274 -40.33 -19.54 37.78
C ALA A 274 -41.42 -20.37 37.07
N ASP A 275 -41.37 -20.51 35.74
CA ASP A 275 -42.33 -21.29 34.98
C ASP A 275 -42.19 -22.78 35.33
N ARG A 276 -43.32 -23.47 35.50
CA ARG A 276 -43.35 -24.91 35.84
C ARG A 276 -42.80 -25.80 34.72
N ASN A 277 -42.72 -25.28 33.50
CA ASN A 277 -42.19 -25.99 32.34
C ASN A 277 -40.66 -25.86 32.22
N THR A 278 -40.01 -25.01 33.01
CA THR A 278 -38.55 -24.82 32.97
C THR A 278 -37.86 -26.00 33.64
N VAL A 279 -36.99 -26.68 32.90
CA VAL A 279 -36.28 -27.88 33.36
C VAL A 279 -34.91 -27.51 33.92
N TYR A 280 -34.67 -27.78 35.20
CA TYR A 280 -33.37 -27.51 35.83
C TYR A 280 -32.40 -28.69 35.68
N PRO A 281 -31.07 -28.45 35.61
CA PRO A 281 -30.40 -27.17 35.76
C PRO A 281 -30.61 -26.20 34.60
N VAL A 282 -30.67 -24.89 34.90
CA VAL A 282 -30.66 -23.84 33.89
C VAL A 282 -29.25 -23.31 33.77
N THR A 283 -28.73 -23.21 32.56
CA THR A 283 -27.45 -22.55 32.28
C THR A 283 -27.70 -21.10 31.90
N ILE A 284 -26.96 -20.20 32.53
CA ILE A 284 -26.94 -18.76 32.24
C ILE A 284 -25.53 -18.42 31.79
N ASP A 285 -25.41 -17.92 30.58
CA ASP A 285 -24.18 -17.69 29.87
C ASP A 285 -23.97 -16.19 29.62
N PRO A 286 -22.90 -15.61 30.15
CA PRO A 286 -22.17 -14.58 29.44
C PRO A 286 -20.78 -15.08 28.97
N GLU A 287 -20.61 -15.18 27.66
CA GLU A 287 -19.32 -15.37 26.99
C GLU A 287 -18.48 -14.08 27.03
N VAL A 288 -17.18 -14.15 27.32
CA VAL A 288 -16.25 -13.01 27.19
C VAL A 288 -15.12 -13.38 26.24
N ASP A 289 -15.27 -12.94 25.01
CA ASP A 289 -14.33 -13.13 23.93
C ASP A 289 -13.29 -12.00 23.88
N ARG A 290 -12.03 -12.34 23.60
CA ARG A 290 -11.09 -11.35 23.10
C ARG A 290 -11.26 -11.26 21.59
N LEU A 291 -11.80 -10.13 21.13
CA LEU A 291 -11.74 -9.68 19.73
C LEU A 291 -12.12 -10.78 18.72
N THR A 292 -13.40 -11.14 18.64
CA THR A 292 -13.87 -11.97 17.53
C THR A 292 -14.88 -11.20 16.68
N THR A 293 -14.55 -11.04 15.40
CA THR A 293 -15.57 -10.94 14.35
C THR A 293 -16.28 -12.28 14.28
N ILE A 294 -17.61 -12.28 14.28
CA ILE A 294 -18.42 -13.51 14.16
C ILE A 294 -17.95 -14.28 12.93
N ASN A 295 -17.44 -15.50 13.16
CA ASN A 295 -16.83 -16.33 12.13
C ASN A 295 -17.74 -17.52 11.77
N SER A 296 -18.67 -17.87 12.64
CA SER A 296 -19.75 -18.81 12.35
C SER A 296 -21.07 -18.42 13.02
N THR A 297 -22.20 -18.85 12.46
CA THR A 297 -23.51 -18.68 13.10
C THR A 297 -24.52 -19.69 12.58
N THR A 298 -25.40 -20.18 13.46
CA THR A 298 -26.58 -20.96 13.07
C THR A 298 -27.83 -20.10 13.15
N VAL A 299 -28.56 -19.95 12.04
CA VAL A 299 -29.88 -19.32 12.04
C VAL A 299 -30.97 -20.34 12.33
N VAL A 300 -31.96 -19.94 13.14
CA VAL A 300 -33.03 -20.83 13.59
C VAL A 300 -34.39 -20.26 13.24
N LYS A 301 -35.22 -21.06 12.57
CA LYS A 301 -36.57 -20.65 12.16
C LYS A 301 -37.42 -20.27 13.38
N ASN A 302 -38.16 -19.17 13.26
CA ASN A 302 -38.98 -18.56 14.32
C ASN A 302 -38.18 -17.88 15.46
N TYR A 303 -36.86 -17.71 15.32
CA TYR A 303 -36.04 -16.95 16.27
C TYR A 303 -35.55 -15.65 15.63
N PRO A 304 -35.63 -14.51 16.35
CA PRO A 304 -35.23 -13.22 15.82
C PRO A 304 -33.70 -13.02 15.75
N TYR A 305 -32.92 -13.98 16.24
CA TYR A 305 -31.46 -13.97 16.30
C TYR A 305 -30.88 -15.33 15.87
N GLY A 306 -29.67 -15.31 15.30
CA GLY A 306 -28.86 -16.52 15.13
C GLY A 306 -28.16 -16.93 16.43
N TRP A 307 -27.46 -18.06 16.37
CA TRP A 307 -26.57 -18.56 17.42
C TRP A 307 -25.14 -18.37 16.93
N PRO A 308 -24.58 -17.15 17.05
CA PRO A 308 -23.20 -16.89 16.65
C PRO A 308 -22.26 -17.75 17.49
N ASP A 309 -21.31 -18.38 16.83
CA ASP A 309 -20.18 -19.08 17.44
C ASP A 309 -20.51 -20.09 18.56
N ALA A 310 -21.74 -20.63 18.57
CA ALA A 310 -22.08 -21.76 19.43
C ALA A 310 -21.11 -22.92 19.19
N ASP A 311 -20.84 -23.75 20.21
CA ASP A 311 -19.98 -24.96 20.14
C ASP A 311 -20.36 -25.94 19.01
N SER A 312 -21.55 -25.80 18.43
CA SER A 312 -22.06 -26.64 17.36
C SER A 312 -22.72 -25.83 16.25
N LEU A 313 -22.56 -26.35 15.04
CA LEU A 313 -23.28 -25.97 13.84
C LEU A 313 -24.44 -26.95 13.65
N PHE A 314 -25.59 -26.44 13.22
CA PHE A 314 -26.78 -27.25 12.96
C PHE A 314 -27.33 -27.01 11.55
N LEU A 315 -27.85 -28.08 10.94
CA LEU A 315 -28.55 -28.00 9.66
C LEU A 315 -29.77 -28.92 9.64
N GLY A 316 -30.78 -28.55 8.88
CA GLY A 316 -32.01 -29.32 8.69
C GLY A 316 -33.05 -29.06 9.77
N THR A 317 -34.11 -29.87 9.77
CA THR A 317 -35.26 -29.68 10.67
C THR A 317 -35.30 -30.80 11.70
N TYR A 318 -35.29 -30.41 12.98
CA TYR A 318 -35.30 -31.32 14.11
C TYR A 318 -36.73 -31.78 14.46
N ASP A 319 -37.66 -30.83 14.47
CA ASP A 319 -39.09 -31.04 14.70
C ASP A 319 -39.89 -29.91 14.00
N ASP A 320 -41.21 -29.91 14.11
CA ASP A 320 -42.11 -28.91 13.51
C ASP A 320 -41.80 -27.45 13.92
N THR A 321 -40.97 -27.23 14.95
CA THR A 321 -40.68 -25.92 15.53
C THR A 321 -39.26 -25.42 15.25
N LEU A 322 -38.31 -26.32 14.98
CA LEU A 322 -36.89 -26.02 14.89
C LEU A 322 -36.27 -26.46 13.55
N SER A 323 -35.99 -25.48 12.69
CA SER A 323 -35.19 -25.65 11.47
C SER A 323 -33.93 -24.79 11.53
N PHE A 324 -32.82 -25.33 11.05
CA PHE A 324 -31.49 -24.75 11.20
C PHE A 324 -30.75 -24.65 9.88
N ARG A 325 -29.97 -23.57 9.74
CA ARG A 325 -28.94 -23.43 8.71
C ARG A 325 -27.70 -22.81 9.34
N SER A 326 -26.53 -23.25 8.94
CA SER A 326 -25.28 -22.75 9.51
C SER A 326 -24.44 -22.04 8.46
N PHE A 327 -23.68 -21.05 8.90
CA PHE A 327 -22.75 -20.30 8.07
C PHE A 327 -21.39 -20.30 8.74
N VAL A 328 -20.33 -20.54 7.97
CA VAL A 328 -18.96 -20.67 8.46
C VAL A 328 -18.02 -19.91 7.54
N SER A 329 -17.23 -19.00 8.07
CA SER A 329 -16.28 -18.21 7.30
C SER A 329 -14.88 -18.83 7.33
N TRP A 330 -14.22 -18.82 6.17
CA TRP A 330 -12.92 -19.45 5.92
C TRP A 330 -11.90 -18.42 5.46
N ASP A 331 -10.66 -18.49 5.97
CA ASP A 331 -9.55 -17.67 5.46
C ASP A 331 -9.04 -18.26 4.14
N THR A 332 -9.27 -17.54 3.05
CA THR A 332 -8.89 -17.92 1.69
C THR A 332 -7.75 -17.07 1.15
N THR A 333 -7.11 -16.26 1.99
CA THR A 333 -6.10 -15.27 1.58
C THR A 333 -4.95 -15.90 0.80
N ALA A 334 -4.46 -17.07 1.24
CA ALA A 334 -3.37 -17.79 0.59
C ALA A 334 -3.74 -18.44 -0.76
N LEU A 335 -5.04 -18.53 -1.07
CA LEU A 335 -5.55 -19.16 -2.30
C LEU A 335 -5.84 -18.15 -3.41
N ARG A 336 -5.79 -16.84 -3.13
CA ARG A 336 -6.08 -15.78 -4.12
C ARG A 336 -5.22 -15.93 -5.38
N GLY A 337 -5.86 -15.91 -6.54
CA GLY A 337 -5.19 -16.07 -7.83
C GLY A 337 -4.61 -17.46 -8.10
N SER A 338 -4.90 -18.45 -7.25
CA SER A 338 -4.51 -19.84 -7.47
C SER A 338 -5.60 -20.64 -8.16
N TYR A 339 -5.20 -21.72 -8.82
CA TYR A 339 -6.11 -22.75 -9.29
C TYR A 339 -6.25 -23.85 -8.24
N VAL A 340 -7.39 -23.87 -7.56
CA VAL A 340 -7.76 -24.93 -6.63
C VAL A 340 -8.17 -26.17 -7.42
N LYS A 341 -7.33 -27.21 -7.37
CA LYS A 341 -7.51 -28.50 -8.04
C LYS A 341 -8.52 -29.36 -7.29
N SER A 342 -8.41 -29.40 -5.97
CA SER A 342 -9.34 -30.12 -5.10
C SER A 342 -9.43 -29.44 -3.74
N ALA A 343 -10.61 -29.47 -3.13
CA ALA A 343 -10.79 -29.12 -1.73
C ALA A 343 -11.82 -30.06 -1.09
N THR A 344 -11.52 -30.57 0.09
CA THR A 344 -12.42 -31.42 0.87
C THR A 344 -12.59 -30.81 2.25
N ALA A 345 -13.83 -30.43 2.59
CA ALA A 345 -14.16 -29.90 3.90
C ALA A 345 -14.47 -31.06 4.85
N HIS A 346 -13.92 -30.98 6.06
CA HIS A 346 -14.04 -31.97 7.12
C HIS A 346 -14.83 -31.37 8.28
N PHE A 347 -15.90 -32.06 8.68
CA PHE A 347 -16.74 -31.68 9.80
C PHE A 347 -16.86 -32.85 10.76
N THR A 348 -16.59 -32.62 12.05
CA THR A 348 -16.85 -33.66 13.06
C THR A 348 -18.35 -33.70 13.35
N ASN A 349 -18.99 -34.85 13.13
CA ASN A 349 -20.45 -35.01 13.19
C ASN A 349 -20.87 -35.83 14.42
N PRO A 350 -20.95 -35.22 15.62
CA PRO A 350 -21.30 -35.94 16.84
C PRO A 350 -22.68 -36.58 16.83
N TRP A 351 -23.62 -36.02 16.04
CA TRP A 351 -24.99 -36.49 16.04
C TRP A 351 -25.74 -36.16 14.75
N SER A 352 -26.59 -37.09 14.34
CA SER A 352 -27.58 -36.93 13.26
C SER A 352 -28.86 -37.66 13.67
N SER A 353 -30.01 -37.27 13.12
CA SER A 353 -31.30 -37.91 13.44
C SER A 353 -31.41 -39.34 12.90
N THR A 354 -30.63 -39.67 11.86
CA THR A 354 -30.41 -41.03 11.35
C THR A 354 -28.92 -41.25 11.10
N CYS A 355 -28.49 -42.52 11.14
CA CYS A 355 -27.13 -42.90 10.77
C CYS A 355 -27.02 -43.32 9.29
N GLU A 356 -28.14 -43.31 8.57
CA GLU A 356 -28.18 -43.55 7.13
C GLU A 356 -27.61 -42.36 6.34
N SER A 357 -27.10 -42.63 5.14
CA SER A 357 -26.62 -41.59 4.24
C SER A 357 -27.79 -40.72 3.77
N VAL A 358 -27.79 -39.45 4.19
CA VAL A 358 -28.85 -38.47 3.89
C VAL A 358 -28.21 -37.18 3.39
N PRO A 359 -28.80 -36.53 2.37
CA PRO A 359 -28.14 -35.45 1.66
C PRO A 359 -28.15 -34.13 2.46
N TRP A 360 -27.09 -33.36 2.33
CA TRP A 360 -26.96 -31.99 2.82
C TRP A 360 -26.06 -31.19 1.88
N GLU A 361 -26.22 -29.87 1.88
CA GLU A 361 -25.66 -29.00 0.84
C GLU A 361 -24.64 -28.02 1.40
N LEU A 362 -23.63 -27.76 0.59
CA LEU A 362 -22.63 -26.71 0.78
C LEU A 362 -22.86 -25.60 -0.24
N TRP A 363 -22.87 -24.35 0.23
CA TRP A 363 -23.15 -23.18 -0.59
C TRP A 363 -22.11 -22.07 -0.41
N THR A 364 -21.88 -21.30 -1.46
CA THR A 364 -21.30 -19.97 -1.36
C THR A 364 -22.39 -18.98 -0.95
N THR A 365 -22.10 -18.17 0.07
CA THR A 365 -23.04 -17.18 0.61
C THR A 365 -22.38 -15.81 0.78
N GLY A 366 -23.18 -14.77 1.00
CA GLY A 366 -22.69 -13.47 1.46
C GLY A 366 -22.09 -13.52 2.87
N SER A 367 -21.47 -12.42 3.30
CA SER A 367 -20.85 -12.32 4.63
C SER A 367 -21.88 -12.38 5.76
N ILE A 368 -21.47 -12.98 6.88
CA ILE A 368 -22.23 -12.98 8.13
C ILE A 368 -21.84 -11.82 9.03
N SER A 369 -22.72 -11.50 9.97
CA SER A 369 -22.48 -10.50 11.01
C SER A 369 -23.32 -10.84 12.25
N ALA A 370 -23.22 -10.00 13.29
CA ALA A 370 -24.12 -10.09 14.46
C ALA A 370 -25.59 -9.94 14.07
N ASP A 371 -25.85 -9.37 12.89
CA ASP A 371 -27.20 -9.18 12.39
C ASP A 371 -27.80 -10.44 11.72
N THR A 372 -27.01 -11.49 11.51
CA THR A 372 -27.46 -12.70 10.82
C THR A 372 -28.50 -13.47 11.65
N ALA A 373 -29.69 -13.65 11.10
CA ALA A 373 -30.83 -14.35 11.70
C ALA A 373 -31.64 -15.06 10.62
N TRP A 374 -32.65 -15.87 10.99
CA TRP A 374 -33.43 -16.63 10.00
C TRP A 374 -34.12 -15.74 8.96
N ASP A 375 -34.71 -14.62 9.39
CA ASP A 375 -35.37 -13.65 8.51
C ASP A 375 -34.40 -12.61 7.92
N ASN A 376 -33.12 -12.68 8.27
CA ASN A 376 -32.04 -11.80 7.80
C ASN A 376 -30.76 -12.61 7.50
N GLN A 377 -30.89 -13.62 6.64
CA GLN A 377 -29.77 -14.47 6.23
C GLN A 377 -28.89 -13.74 5.19
N PRO A 378 -27.59 -14.07 5.12
CA PRO A 378 -26.78 -13.69 3.96
C PRO A 378 -27.40 -14.27 2.68
N GLN A 379 -27.15 -13.59 1.56
CA GLN A 379 -27.62 -14.08 0.26
C GLN A 379 -26.97 -15.43 -0.05
N TRP A 380 -27.77 -16.42 -0.45
CA TRP A 380 -27.31 -17.71 -0.94
C TRP A 380 -27.02 -17.58 -2.45
N LEU A 381 -25.75 -17.64 -2.83
CA LEU A 381 -25.29 -17.26 -4.17
C LEU A 381 -25.20 -18.48 -5.10
N HIS A 382 -24.47 -19.51 -4.67
CA HIS A 382 -24.21 -20.70 -5.48
C HIS A 382 -24.26 -21.95 -4.62
N GLN A 383 -25.01 -22.96 -5.06
CA GLN A 383 -24.86 -24.31 -4.53
C GLN A 383 -23.56 -24.88 -5.07
N GLU A 384 -22.67 -25.28 -4.18
CA GLU A 384 -21.34 -25.76 -4.55
C GLU A 384 -21.31 -27.28 -4.61
N SER A 385 -21.90 -27.96 -3.63
CA SER A 385 -21.97 -29.42 -3.61
C SER A 385 -23.11 -29.96 -2.73
N THR A 386 -23.33 -31.27 -2.84
CA THR A 386 -24.18 -32.05 -1.93
C THR A 386 -23.36 -33.24 -1.42
N SER A 387 -23.30 -33.42 -0.11
CA SER A 387 -22.73 -34.61 0.54
C SER A 387 -23.85 -35.47 1.10
N THR A 388 -23.62 -36.78 1.17
CA THR A 388 -24.51 -37.74 1.85
C THR A 388 -23.85 -38.39 3.05
N GLU A 389 -22.63 -37.96 3.40
CA GLU A 389 -21.92 -38.51 4.55
C GLU A 389 -22.63 -38.11 5.85
N THR A 390 -22.83 -39.12 6.69
CA THR A 390 -23.62 -39.05 7.92
C THR A 390 -22.92 -39.86 8.99
N SER A 391 -22.86 -39.32 10.21
CA SER A 391 -22.52 -40.07 11.41
C SER A 391 -23.49 -39.76 12.55
N CYS A 392 -23.63 -40.73 13.43
CA CYS A 392 -24.30 -40.62 14.74
C CYS A 392 -23.30 -40.67 15.89
N TYR A 393 -22.01 -40.70 15.56
CA TYR A 393 -20.90 -40.83 16.48
C TYR A 393 -19.93 -39.70 16.21
N ASP A 394 -19.14 -39.36 17.22
CA ASP A 394 -18.16 -38.28 17.20
C ASP A 394 -16.99 -38.56 16.24
N THR A 395 -17.27 -38.48 14.94
CA THR A 395 -16.40 -38.85 13.84
C THR A 395 -16.49 -37.82 12.73
N THR A 396 -15.40 -37.63 11.99
CA THR A 396 -15.35 -36.72 10.86
C THR A 396 -16.10 -37.26 9.65
N VAL A 397 -16.98 -36.44 9.09
CA VAL A 397 -17.62 -36.61 7.77
C VAL A 397 -17.06 -35.57 6.81
N THR A 398 -17.19 -35.83 5.50
CA THR A 398 -16.62 -34.97 4.47
C THR A 398 -17.65 -34.38 3.50
N ALA A 399 -17.30 -33.25 2.90
CA ALA A 399 -17.98 -32.68 1.75
C ALA A 399 -16.99 -32.17 0.71
N GLU A 400 -17.34 -32.34 -0.56
CA GLU A 400 -16.63 -31.76 -1.70
C GLU A 400 -16.75 -30.23 -1.63
N ALA A 401 -15.64 -29.50 -1.66
CA ALA A 401 -15.62 -28.05 -1.51
C ALA A 401 -14.77 -27.35 -2.59
N THR A 402 -14.34 -28.06 -3.64
CA THR A 402 -13.43 -27.52 -4.67
C THR A 402 -14.02 -26.28 -5.32
N SER A 403 -15.30 -26.31 -5.70
CA SER A 403 -15.91 -25.17 -6.38
C SER A 403 -16.06 -23.94 -5.48
N PHE A 404 -16.33 -24.13 -4.19
CA PHE A 404 -16.34 -23.06 -3.17
C PHE A 404 -14.98 -22.37 -3.08
N PHE A 405 -13.90 -23.14 -2.82
CA PHE A 405 -12.56 -22.56 -2.65
C PHE A 405 -11.97 -22.04 -3.96
N ARG A 406 -12.27 -22.68 -5.10
CA ARG A 406 -11.87 -22.19 -6.42
C ARG A 406 -12.53 -20.86 -6.74
N ARG A 407 -13.82 -20.68 -6.41
CA ARG A 407 -14.51 -19.40 -6.58
C ARG A 407 -13.86 -18.31 -5.72
N ALA A 408 -13.63 -18.58 -4.44
CA ALA A 408 -12.96 -17.64 -3.54
C ALA A 408 -11.56 -17.25 -4.04
N ALA A 409 -10.81 -18.21 -4.60
CA ALA A 409 -9.51 -17.99 -5.21
C ALA A 409 -9.58 -17.11 -6.46
N THR A 410 -10.52 -17.39 -7.39
CA THR A 410 -10.74 -16.61 -8.62
C THR A 410 -11.21 -15.19 -8.33
N ASP A 411 -12.11 -15.02 -7.35
CA ASP A 411 -12.68 -13.72 -6.96
C ASP A 411 -11.74 -12.92 -6.05
N ASN A 412 -10.56 -13.46 -5.71
CA ASN A 412 -9.54 -12.84 -4.87
C ASN A 412 -10.05 -12.40 -3.47
N VAL A 413 -10.96 -13.17 -2.89
CA VAL A 413 -11.55 -12.88 -1.57
C VAL A 413 -10.61 -13.38 -0.45
N SER A 414 -10.46 -12.65 0.66
CA SER A 414 -9.67 -13.10 1.84
C SER A 414 -10.47 -13.97 2.78
N THR A 415 -11.78 -13.77 2.80
CA THR A 415 -12.69 -14.47 3.69
C THR A 415 -13.94 -14.86 2.91
N ALA A 416 -14.16 -16.16 2.75
CA ALA A 416 -15.32 -16.70 2.06
C ALA A 416 -16.27 -17.36 3.05
N THR A 417 -17.57 -17.10 2.95
CA THR A 417 -18.59 -17.66 3.86
C THR A 417 -19.33 -18.83 3.21
N MET A 418 -19.20 -19.99 3.82
CA MET A 418 -19.84 -21.25 3.46
C MET A 418 -21.18 -21.41 4.18
N GLY A 419 -22.26 -21.62 3.44
CA GLY A 419 -23.57 -21.97 3.97
C GLY A 419 -23.79 -23.48 3.98
N LEU A 420 -24.38 -23.99 5.06
CA LEU A 420 -24.72 -25.40 5.28
C LEU A 420 -26.23 -25.52 5.53
N ARG A 421 -26.91 -26.39 4.80
CA ARG A 421 -28.34 -26.70 4.99
C ARG A 421 -28.68 -28.13 4.57
N ALA A 422 -29.80 -28.67 5.04
CA ALA A 422 -30.33 -29.92 4.50
C ALA A 422 -30.86 -29.69 3.07
N THR A 423 -30.85 -30.73 2.24
CA THR A 423 -31.42 -30.65 0.88
C THR A 423 -32.95 -30.50 0.94
N ASP A 424 -33.59 -31.22 1.86
CA ASP A 424 -35.01 -31.09 2.16
C ASP A 424 -35.22 -30.73 3.63
N GLU A 425 -35.51 -29.46 3.90
CA GLU A 425 -35.78 -28.96 5.25
C GLU A 425 -37.19 -29.32 5.76
N THR A 426 -37.94 -30.18 5.06
CA THR A 426 -39.16 -30.82 5.57
C THR A 426 -38.94 -32.26 6.01
N ASP A 427 -37.77 -32.84 5.72
CA ASP A 427 -37.39 -34.20 6.09
C ASP A 427 -36.56 -34.22 7.38
N TYR A 428 -37.17 -34.71 8.47
CA TYR A 428 -36.51 -34.78 9.79
C TYR A 428 -35.30 -35.71 9.81
N SER A 429 -35.16 -36.62 8.85
CA SER A 429 -34.00 -37.50 8.76
C SER A 429 -32.72 -36.76 8.35
N GLN A 430 -32.82 -35.57 7.75
CA GLN A 430 -31.67 -34.81 7.25
C GLN A 430 -31.04 -33.87 8.29
N TYR A 431 -31.55 -33.86 9.52
CA TYR A 431 -30.96 -33.05 10.59
C TYR A 431 -29.58 -33.56 10.99
N LYS A 432 -28.61 -32.64 11.08
CA LYS A 432 -27.24 -32.93 11.52
C LYS A 432 -26.70 -31.85 12.44
N GLN A 433 -25.81 -32.28 13.33
CA GLN A 433 -24.99 -31.43 14.18
C GLN A 433 -23.52 -31.63 13.83
N PHE A 434 -22.77 -30.54 13.66
CA PHE A 434 -21.32 -30.57 13.54
C PHE A 434 -20.68 -29.78 14.68
N TRP A 435 -19.49 -30.16 15.13
CA TRP A 435 -18.72 -29.27 16.01
C TRP A 435 -18.31 -28.01 15.25
N SER A 436 -18.41 -26.87 15.93
CA SER A 436 -17.99 -25.58 15.37
C SER A 436 -16.53 -25.29 15.68
N ARG A 437 -16.09 -24.08 15.33
CA ARG A 437 -14.77 -23.54 15.65
C ARG A 437 -14.53 -23.37 17.16
N ASN A 438 -15.60 -23.16 17.94
CA ASN A 438 -15.53 -22.90 19.38
C ASN A 438 -15.47 -24.18 20.22
N TYR A 439 -15.59 -25.34 19.57
CA TYR A 439 -15.44 -26.61 20.26
C TYR A 439 -14.05 -26.74 20.90
N THR A 440 -14.04 -27.15 22.16
CA THR A 440 -12.86 -27.11 23.04
C THR A 440 -11.71 -28.03 22.63
N ASP A 441 -11.98 -29.07 21.85
CA ASP A 441 -10.96 -29.92 21.25
C ASP A 441 -10.61 -29.39 19.85
N ALA A 442 -9.45 -28.72 19.76
CA ALA A 442 -8.92 -28.19 18.52
C ALA A 442 -8.71 -29.25 17.41
N SER A 443 -8.67 -30.54 17.75
CA SER A 443 -8.60 -31.62 16.74
C SER A 443 -9.93 -31.92 16.05
N ARG A 444 -11.04 -31.37 16.56
CA ARG A 444 -12.40 -31.63 16.08
C ARG A 444 -13.03 -30.44 15.36
N VAL A 445 -12.40 -29.27 15.40
CA VAL A 445 -12.88 -28.07 14.70
C VAL A 445 -12.88 -28.30 13.19
N PRO A 446 -13.81 -27.68 12.44
CA PRO A 446 -13.85 -27.84 10.99
C PRO A 446 -12.55 -27.36 10.32
N PHE A 447 -12.07 -28.14 9.37
CA PHE A 447 -10.92 -27.81 8.52
C PHE A 447 -11.18 -28.23 7.07
N VAL A 448 -10.40 -27.68 6.15
CA VAL A 448 -10.39 -28.10 4.74
C VAL A 448 -9.00 -28.57 4.36
N GLU A 449 -8.93 -29.70 3.65
CA GLU A 449 -7.75 -30.09 2.89
C GLU A 449 -7.86 -29.53 1.48
N VAL A 450 -6.91 -28.68 1.09
CA VAL A 450 -6.89 -28.05 -0.24
C VAL A 450 -5.66 -28.52 -1.01
N SER A 451 -5.82 -28.79 -2.29
CA SER A 451 -4.72 -28.93 -3.25
C SER A 451 -4.90 -27.87 -4.33
N PHE A 452 -3.87 -27.06 -4.54
CA PHE A 452 -3.90 -26.00 -5.52
C PHE A 452 -2.56 -25.88 -6.21
N THR A 453 -2.60 -25.40 -7.44
CA THR A 453 -1.44 -24.81 -8.09
C THR A 453 -1.64 -23.32 -8.03
N PHE A 454 -0.57 -22.59 -7.78
CA PHE A 454 -0.61 -21.20 -8.17
C PHE A 454 -0.58 -21.14 -9.69
N ASP A 455 -1.50 -20.40 -10.28
CA ASP A 455 -1.46 -20.22 -11.72
C ASP A 455 -0.21 -19.44 -12.08
N VAL A 456 0.52 -19.98 -13.05
CA VAL A 456 1.61 -19.27 -13.69
C VAL A 456 1.03 -18.70 -14.98
N THR A 457 0.72 -17.42 -14.98
CA THR A 457 0.12 -16.74 -16.13
C THR A 457 1.14 -15.83 -16.78
N ALA A 458 1.15 -15.84 -18.10
CA ALA A 458 1.88 -14.88 -18.91
C ALA A 458 0.91 -13.76 -19.30
N SER A 459 1.22 -12.53 -18.91
CA SER A 459 0.47 -11.33 -19.25
C SER A 459 1.35 -10.32 -19.97
N ASN A 460 0.71 -9.40 -20.68
CA ASN A 460 1.38 -8.27 -21.35
C ASN A 460 2.52 -8.68 -22.30
N PRO A 461 2.36 -9.71 -23.18
CA PRO A 461 3.40 -10.01 -24.17
C PRO A 461 3.60 -8.81 -25.11
N SER A 462 4.86 -8.45 -25.32
CA SER A 462 5.28 -7.34 -26.20
C SER A 462 6.63 -7.62 -26.84
N ILE A 463 6.90 -6.96 -27.96
CA ILE A 463 8.18 -6.98 -28.69
C ILE A 463 8.79 -5.59 -28.56
N ASP A 464 9.89 -5.46 -27.83
CA ASP A 464 10.45 -4.19 -27.37
C ASP A 464 9.41 -3.37 -26.53
N GLU A 465 9.83 -2.43 -25.68
CA GLU A 465 8.91 -1.83 -24.70
C GLU A 465 7.70 -1.13 -25.35
N GLY A 466 6.48 -1.62 -25.07
CA GLY A 466 5.21 -0.94 -25.36
C GLY A 466 4.43 -1.39 -26.61
N SER A 467 4.92 -2.36 -27.39
CA SER A 467 4.15 -2.89 -28.53
C SER A 467 3.04 -3.85 -28.09
N SER A 468 1.86 -3.76 -28.70
CA SER A 468 0.75 -4.66 -28.39
C SER A 468 0.90 -6.01 -29.09
N CYS A 469 0.77 -7.12 -28.37
CA CYS A 469 0.64 -8.45 -28.96
C CYS A 469 -0.68 -8.59 -29.73
N VAL A 470 -0.61 -8.43 -31.04
CA VAL A 470 -1.72 -8.61 -31.98
C VAL A 470 -1.29 -9.45 -33.18
N SER A 471 -2.26 -9.98 -33.91
CA SER A 471 -2.06 -10.79 -35.12
C SER A 471 -2.87 -10.20 -36.28
N GLY A 472 -2.51 -10.53 -37.52
CA GLY A 472 -3.20 -10.07 -38.72
C GLY A 472 -2.72 -8.71 -39.22
N GLU A 473 -3.63 -7.90 -39.76
CA GLU A 473 -3.31 -6.62 -40.41
C GLU A 473 -2.74 -5.59 -39.44
N ASP A 474 -3.07 -5.69 -38.14
CA ASP A 474 -2.60 -4.76 -37.11
C ASP A 474 -1.24 -5.14 -36.49
N ARG A 475 -0.54 -6.17 -37.02
CA ARG A 475 0.72 -6.65 -36.45
C ARG A 475 1.80 -5.56 -36.40
N PRO A 476 2.52 -5.39 -35.28
CA PRO A 476 3.58 -4.40 -35.15
C PRO A 476 4.74 -4.65 -36.12
N THR A 477 5.47 -3.58 -36.43
CA THR A 477 6.71 -3.63 -37.22
C THR A 477 7.88 -3.20 -36.34
N THR A 478 9.02 -3.89 -36.46
CA THR A 478 10.29 -3.54 -35.79
C THR A 478 11.40 -3.43 -36.84
N ASP A 479 12.31 -2.49 -36.67
CA ASP A 479 13.53 -2.35 -37.47
C ASP A 479 14.71 -3.12 -36.88
N ASN A 480 14.55 -3.66 -35.67
CA ASN A 480 15.53 -4.47 -34.98
C ASN A 480 15.46 -5.94 -35.47
N ILE A 481 16.59 -6.49 -35.92
CA ILE A 481 16.72 -7.90 -36.33
C ILE A 481 17.07 -8.83 -35.15
N THR A 482 17.23 -8.26 -33.96
CA THR A 482 17.45 -8.95 -32.67
C THR A 482 16.54 -8.36 -31.58
N PRO A 483 15.21 -8.28 -31.78
CA PRO A 483 14.31 -7.63 -30.84
C PRO A 483 14.21 -8.43 -29.54
N ALA A 484 13.88 -7.73 -28.46
CA ALA A 484 13.62 -8.33 -27.16
C ALA A 484 12.14 -8.71 -27.04
N LEU A 485 11.87 -9.98 -26.76
CA LEU A 485 10.53 -10.47 -26.46
C LEU A 485 10.30 -10.32 -24.95
N HIS A 486 9.29 -9.54 -24.57
CA HIS A 486 8.96 -9.25 -23.17
C HIS A 486 7.64 -9.90 -22.76
N VAL A 487 7.57 -10.37 -21.52
CA VAL A 487 6.34 -10.89 -20.92
C VAL A 487 6.38 -10.73 -19.41
N GLU A 488 5.26 -10.43 -18.79
CA GLU A 488 5.12 -10.47 -17.34
C GLU A 488 4.65 -11.87 -16.92
N ILE A 489 5.38 -12.53 -16.02
CA ILE A 489 4.95 -13.81 -15.46
C ILE A 489 4.41 -13.59 -14.05
N ASN A 490 3.11 -13.81 -13.91
CA ASN A 490 2.41 -13.83 -12.64
C ASN A 490 2.38 -15.26 -12.10
N ALA A 491 2.95 -15.44 -10.93
CA ALA A 491 3.24 -16.68 -10.23
C ALA A 491 2.99 -16.48 -8.71
N PRO A 492 3.03 -17.55 -7.88
CA PRO A 492 2.85 -17.42 -6.43
C PRO A 492 3.69 -16.31 -5.80
N ALA A 493 3.17 -15.65 -4.76
CA ALA A 493 3.94 -14.65 -4.02
C ALA A 493 5.25 -15.26 -3.45
N GLY A 494 6.38 -14.62 -3.75
CA GLY A 494 7.72 -15.10 -3.38
C GLY A 494 8.32 -16.16 -4.32
N ALA A 495 7.61 -16.57 -5.38
CA ALA A 495 8.11 -17.55 -6.32
C ALA A 495 9.15 -17.02 -7.30
N GLN A 496 10.11 -17.88 -7.65
CA GLN A 496 10.96 -17.71 -8.82
C GLN A 496 10.29 -18.40 -10.02
N ALA A 497 9.89 -17.62 -11.02
CA ALA A 497 9.35 -18.09 -12.29
C ALA A 497 10.39 -17.89 -13.40
N HIS A 498 10.23 -18.58 -14.53
CA HIS A 498 10.94 -18.30 -15.78
C HIS A 498 9.95 -18.28 -16.93
N ALA A 499 10.28 -17.59 -18.01
CA ALA A 499 9.49 -17.56 -19.24
C ALA A 499 10.12 -18.46 -20.29
N GLU A 500 9.30 -19.26 -20.95
CA GLU A 500 9.66 -19.99 -22.15
C GLU A 500 9.12 -19.24 -23.37
N PHE A 501 9.96 -19.09 -24.40
CA PHE A 501 9.65 -18.35 -25.63
C PHE A 501 9.77 -19.28 -26.83
N GLU A 502 8.87 -19.11 -27.79
CA GLU A 502 8.91 -19.77 -29.09
C GLU A 502 8.63 -18.76 -30.19
N LEU A 503 9.52 -18.70 -31.18
CA LEU A 503 9.46 -17.81 -32.34
C LEU A 503 9.55 -18.65 -33.62
N THR A 504 8.63 -18.41 -34.56
CA THR A 504 8.57 -19.06 -35.87
C THR A 504 8.48 -18.02 -36.98
N GLN A 505 8.83 -18.40 -38.20
CA GLN A 505 8.36 -17.64 -39.37
C GLN A 505 6.84 -17.80 -39.47
N LEU A 506 6.14 -16.79 -40.00
CA LEU A 506 4.69 -16.88 -40.16
C LEU A 506 4.34 -18.03 -41.11
N GLY A 507 3.72 -19.09 -40.59
CA GLY A 507 3.37 -20.30 -41.34
C GLY A 507 4.51 -21.31 -41.57
N GLY A 508 5.68 -21.11 -40.96
CA GLY A 508 6.86 -21.97 -41.08
C GLY A 508 7.24 -22.72 -39.80
N GLU A 509 8.43 -23.32 -39.79
CA GLU A 509 9.01 -24.02 -38.64
C GLU A 509 9.61 -23.06 -37.59
N ALA A 510 9.92 -23.59 -36.40
CA ALA A 510 10.50 -22.80 -35.30
C ALA A 510 11.92 -22.32 -35.62
N LEU A 511 12.15 -21.02 -35.45
CA LEU A 511 13.43 -20.35 -35.71
C LEU A 511 14.27 -20.19 -34.44
N PHE A 512 13.59 -19.98 -33.31
CA PHE A 512 14.20 -19.70 -32.02
C PHE A 512 13.29 -20.15 -30.87
N THR A 513 13.89 -20.80 -29.87
CA THR A 513 13.29 -21.07 -28.58
C THR A 513 14.25 -20.63 -27.48
N SER A 514 13.71 -20.13 -26.37
CA SER A 514 14.52 -19.69 -25.23
C SER A 514 13.79 -19.92 -23.91
N THR A 515 14.57 -20.05 -22.85
CA THR A 515 14.09 -20.10 -21.47
C THR A 515 14.86 -19.06 -20.68
N SER A 516 14.16 -18.12 -20.05
CA SER A 516 14.78 -17.07 -19.26
C SER A 516 15.44 -17.62 -17.98
N ALA A 517 16.31 -16.82 -17.36
CA ALA A 517 16.70 -17.06 -15.98
C ALA A 517 15.47 -16.99 -15.05
N PRO A 518 15.48 -17.70 -13.91
CA PRO A 518 14.46 -17.54 -12.89
C PRO A 518 14.49 -16.12 -12.29
N GLN A 519 13.33 -15.46 -12.21
CA GLN A 519 13.14 -14.13 -11.60
C GLN A 519 11.87 -14.11 -10.74
N ALA A 520 11.69 -13.06 -9.93
CA ALA A 520 10.52 -12.93 -9.07
C ALA A 520 9.21 -12.80 -9.87
N SER A 521 8.14 -13.40 -9.36
CA SER A 521 6.77 -13.20 -9.87
C SER A 521 6.41 -11.71 -10.00
N GLY A 522 5.68 -11.35 -11.06
CA GLY A 522 5.24 -9.98 -11.35
C GLY A 522 6.34 -9.08 -11.95
N THR A 523 7.49 -9.65 -12.31
CA THR A 523 8.54 -8.95 -13.08
C THR A 523 8.40 -9.20 -14.58
N VAL A 524 9.06 -8.37 -15.39
CA VAL A 524 9.14 -8.55 -16.84
C VAL A 524 10.30 -9.47 -17.18
N PHE A 525 9.97 -10.59 -17.82
CA PHE A 525 10.90 -11.57 -18.37
C PHE A 525 11.21 -11.24 -19.81
N THR A 526 12.47 -11.39 -20.20
CA THR A 526 12.95 -10.98 -21.52
C THR A 526 13.74 -12.10 -22.20
N ALA A 527 13.54 -12.28 -23.50
CA ALA A 527 14.41 -13.08 -24.36
C ALA A 527 14.78 -12.29 -25.64
N VAL A 528 16.08 -12.06 -25.83
CA VAL A 528 16.61 -11.41 -27.03
C VAL A 528 16.70 -12.43 -28.16
N VAL A 529 16.13 -12.10 -29.32
CA VAL A 529 16.24 -12.94 -30.51
C VAL A 529 17.67 -12.89 -31.05
N PRO A 530 18.36 -14.02 -31.26
CA PRO A 530 19.75 -14.02 -31.73
C PRO A 530 19.91 -13.48 -33.16
N ALA A 531 21.07 -12.88 -33.42
CA ALA A 531 21.43 -12.42 -34.76
C ALA A 531 21.36 -13.55 -35.81
N GLY A 532 20.91 -13.22 -37.01
CA GLY A 532 20.78 -14.15 -38.13
C GLY A 532 19.51 -15.03 -38.11
N LYS A 533 18.62 -14.85 -37.12
CA LYS A 533 17.31 -15.52 -37.09
C LYS A 533 16.21 -14.77 -37.84
N LEU A 534 16.34 -13.45 -37.90
CA LEU A 534 15.40 -12.57 -38.57
C LEU A 534 16.04 -11.95 -39.81
N ALA A 535 15.22 -11.66 -40.81
CA ALA A 535 15.58 -11.04 -42.07
C ALA A 535 14.69 -9.84 -42.31
N ASP A 536 15.24 -8.83 -42.99
CA ASP A 536 14.50 -7.67 -43.45
C ASP A 536 13.34 -8.06 -44.39
N GLY A 537 12.21 -7.37 -44.24
CA GLY A 537 10.92 -7.69 -44.86
C GLY A 537 10.27 -8.99 -44.35
N GLY A 538 10.86 -9.66 -43.35
CA GLY A 538 10.39 -10.94 -42.84
C GLY A 538 9.16 -10.81 -41.93
N LEU A 539 8.24 -11.77 -42.02
CA LEU A 539 7.06 -11.85 -41.15
C LEU A 539 7.18 -13.03 -40.20
N TYR A 540 7.00 -12.76 -38.91
CA TYR A 540 7.26 -13.68 -37.82
C TYR A 540 6.08 -13.75 -36.86
N ARG A 541 6.04 -14.83 -36.09
CA ARG A 541 5.12 -14.98 -34.96
C ARG A 541 5.81 -15.61 -33.78
N TRP A 542 5.39 -15.25 -32.58
CA TRP A 542 5.92 -15.81 -31.34
C TRP A 542 4.83 -16.00 -30.30
N ARG A 543 5.14 -16.81 -29.29
CA ARG A 543 4.30 -17.02 -28.12
C ARG A 543 5.20 -17.32 -26.92
N THR A 544 4.63 -17.18 -25.73
CA THR A 544 5.35 -17.42 -24.48
C THR A 544 4.47 -18.12 -23.47
N ARG A 545 5.09 -18.77 -22.48
CA ARG A 545 4.42 -19.24 -21.27
C ARG A 545 5.33 -19.02 -20.07
N GLY A 546 4.74 -18.75 -18.92
CA GLY A 546 5.48 -18.78 -17.66
C GLY A 546 5.57 -20.21 -17.13
N ALA A 547 6.65 -20.53 -16.45
CA ALA A 547 6.83 -21.77 -15.71
C ALA A 547 7.55 -21.51 -14.38
N THR A 548 7.27 -22.34 -13.38
CA THR A 548 8.06 -22.44 -12.15
C THR A 548 8.83 -23.77 -12.17
N GLY A 549 9.54 -24.15 -11.10
CA GLY A 549 10.38 -25.35 -11.06
C GLY A 549 9.70 -26.71 -11.34
N GLY A 550 8.45 -26.73 -11.82
CA GLY A 550 7.76 -27.91 -12.37
C GLY A 550 6.23 -27.79 -12.43
N SER A 551 5.75 -26.59 -12.72
CA SER A 551 4.43 -26.37 -13.35
C SER A 551 4.63 -25.30 -14.42
N SER A 552 4.06 -25.50 -15.60
CA SER A 552 4.08 -24.53 -16.69
C SER A 552 2.65 -24.06 -16.95
N GLY A 553 2.48 -22.75 -17.12
CA GLY A 553 1.25 -22.14 -17.56
C GLY A 553 0.91 -22.48 -19.01
N PRO A 554 -0.30 -22.11 -19.47
CA PRO A 554 -0.66 -22.18 -20.87
C PRO A 554 0.23 -21.25 -21.71
N TRP A 555 0.42 -21.61 -22.98
CA TRP A 555 0.98 -20.68 -23.96
C TRP A 555 0.02 -19.52 -24.22
N THR A 556 0.57 -18.32 -24.38
CA THR A 556 -0.18 -17.16 -24.89
C THR A 556 -0.75 -17.44 -26.27
N ALA A 557 -1.70 -16.60 -26.70
CA ALA A 557 -1.99 -16.47 -28.13
C ALA A 557 -0.72 -16.12 -28.91
N TRP A 558 -0.72 -16.41 -30.22
CA TRP A 558 0.36 -15.97 -31.09
C TRP A 558 0.33 -14.45 -31.23
N CYS A 559 1.49 -13.83 -31.06
CA CYS A 559 1.76 -12.45 -31.43
C CYS A 559 2.50 -12.47 -32.75
N GLU A 560 2.19 -11.57 -33.68
CA GLU A 560 2.86 -11.47 -34.97
C GLU A 560 3.65 -10.17 -35.07
N PHE A 561 4.72 -10.16 -35.88
CA PHE A 561 5.43 -8.92 -36.21
C PHE A 561 6.13 -9.01 -37.56
N THR A 562 6.44 -7.85 -38.12
CA THR A 562 7.22 -7.71 -39.35
C THR A 562 8.55 -7.05 -39.04
N VAL A 563 9.63 -7.53 -39.64
CA VAL A 563 10.94 -6.88 -39.58
C VAL A 563 11.11 -6.00 -40.81
N ASN A 564 11.40 -4.72 -40.62
CA ASN A 564 11.64 -3.76 -41.70
C ASN A 564 12.84 -2.89 -41.35
N LYS A 565 14.01 -3.27 -41.86
CA LYS A 565 15.31 -2.74 -41.53
C LYS A 565 15.58 -1.50 -42.38
N GLY A 566 15.28 -0.31 -41.83
CA GLY A 566 15.95 0.92 -42.23
C GLY A 566 17.45 0.87 -41.92
N VAL A 567 18.23 1.84 -42.41
CA VAL A 567 19.70 1.94 -42.24
C VAL A 567 20.14 1.72 -40.77
N VAL A 568 21.27 1.03 -40.57
CA VAL A 568 21.69 0.38 -39.30
C VAL A 568 22.28 1.35 -38.26
N ILE A 569 21.84 1.22 -37.00
CA ILE A 569 22.51 1.73 -35.77
C ILE A 569 22.92 0.52 -34.89
N VAL A 570 24.07 0.61 -34.18
CA VAL A 570 24.65 -0.45 -33.31
C VAL A 570 24.33 -0.18 -31.83
N ALA A 571 24.25 -1.23 -31.00
CA ALA A 571 23.59 -1.26 -29.68
C ALA A 571 24.45 -1.01 -28.41
N ALA A 572 23.90 -0.16 -27.53
CA ALA A 572 23.52 -0.30 -26.10
C ALA A 572 24.50 -0.54 -24.92
N ASP A 573 25.74 -1.01 -25.06
CA ASP A 573 26.55 -1.32 -23.86
C ASP A 573 27.77 -0.39 -23.70
N ASP A 574 27.57 0.79 -23.10
CA ASP A 574 28.47 1.49 -22.16
C ASP A 574 28.03 2.97 -21.97
N VAL A 575 26.97 3.21 -21.20
CA VAL A 575 26.53 4.58 -20.83
C VAL A 575 27.03 4.94 -19.44
N ASN A 576 28.31 5.33 -19.35
CA ASN A 576 28.85 6.14 -18.27
C ASN A 576 30.19 6.75 -18.72
N GLU A 577 30.18 7.87 -19.44
CA GLU A 577 31.20 8.92 -19.37
C GLU A 577 30.79 10.18 -20.21
N PRO A 578 31.34 11.39 -19.91
CA PRO A 578 31.00 12.64 -20.60
C PRO A 578 31.60 12.73 -22.01
N VAL A 579 30.95 13.49 -22.90
CA VAL A 579 31.33 13.66 -24.34
C VAL A 579 32.80 14.10 -24.50
N PRO A 580 33.64 13.33 -25.22
CA PRO A 580 35.02 13.69 -25.53
C PRO A 580 35.18 15.01 -26.29
N GLU A 581 36.26 15.74 -26.02
CA GLU A 581 36.51 17.10 -26.53
C GLU A 581 36.72 17.15 -28.05
N ASP A 582 37.20 16.06 -28.66
CA ASP A 582 37.41 15.87 -30.10
C ASP A 582 36.12 15.62 -30.91
N LEU A 583 35.01 15.28 -30.24
CA LEU A 583 33.71 15.05 -30.89
C LEU A 583 32.76 16.24 -30.79
N ARG A 584 33.13 17.29 -30.04
CA ARG A 584 32.30 18.49 -29.86
C ARG A 584 32.15 19.32 -31.13
N ASP A 585 33.24 19.50 -31.87
CA ASP A 585 33.23 20.30 -33.11
C ASP A 585 32.46 19.56 -34.23
N ALA A 586 32.63 18.24 -34.32
CA ALA A 586 31.88 17.41 -35.27
C ALA A 586 30.36 17.40 -34.95
N LEU A 587 29.99 17.30 -33.66
CA LEU A 587 28.60 17.37 -33.23
C LEU A 587 27.96 18.72 -33.61
N GLY A 588 28.67 19.83 -33.42
CA GLY A 588 28.18 21.16 -33.79
C GLY A 588 27.92 21.31 -35.30
N VAL A 589 28.83 20.81 -36.14
CA VAL A 589 28.70 20.88 -37.61
C VAL A 589 27.51 20.06 -38.13
N TYR A 590 27.27 18.89 -37.54
CA TYR A 590 26.16 18.03 -37.95
C TYR A 590 24.80 18.49 -37.39
N ASP A 591 24.76 19.14 -36.23
CA ASP A 591 23.55 19.80 -35.72
C ASP A 591 23.16 21.00 -36.60
N GLU A 592 24.11 21.82 -37.06
CA GLU A 592 23.82 22.91 -38.01
C GLU A 592 23.28 22.40 -39.35
N LEU A 593 23.79 21.27 -39.85
CA LEU A 593 23.27 20.63 -41.06
C LEU A 593 21.81 20.16 -40.88
N ALA A 594 21.49 19.59 -39.71
CA ALA A 594 20.15 19.13 -39.37
C ALA A 594 19.17 20.30 -39.14
N GLU A 595 19.63 21.39 -38.55
CA GLU A 595 18.85 22.62 -38.37
C GLU A 595 18.54 23.32 -39.72
N GLY A 596 19.48 23.29 -40.67
CA GLY A 596 19.29 23.85 -42.01
C GLY A 596 18.45 23.00 -42.96
N ASN A 597 18.31 21.70 -42.69
CA ASN A 597 17.58 20.75 -43.54
C ASN A 597 16.69 19.78 -42.70
N PRO A 598 15.73 20.30 -41.91
CA PRO A 598 15.04 19.54 -40.86
C PRO A 598 14.00 18.53 -41.37
N GLU A 599 13.67 18.56 -42.67
CA GLU A 599 12.85 17.53 -43.32
C GLU A 599 13.70 16.35 -43.83
N GLU A 600 15.03 16.51 -43.86
CA GLU A 600 15.96 15.55 -44.43
C GLU A 600 16.87 14.89 -43.37
N PHE A 601 16.99 15.47 -42.17
CA PHE A 601 17.80 14.95 -41.05
C PHE A 601 17.07 15.04 -39.69
N GLY A 602 17.46 14.20 -38.74
CA GLY A 602 17.25 14.36 -37.31
C GLY A 602 18.49 14.91 -36.60
N TYR A 603 18.37 15.27 -35.32
CA TYR A 603 19.44 15.94 -34.58
C TYR A 603 20.63 15.02 -34.32
N ALA A 604 21.83 15.60 -34.32
CA ALA A 604 23.05 14.88 -34.11
C ALA A 604 23.20 14.49 -32.63
N THR A 605 23.73 13.30 -32.38
CA THR A 605 24.00 12.78 -31.04
C THR A 605 25.39 12.17 -31.00
N VAL A 606 25.98 12.03 -29.80
CA VAL A 606 27.29 11.37 -29.64
C VAL A 606 27.07 10.02 -28.99
N GLU A 607 27.52 8.98 -29.68
CA GLU A 607 27.48 7.61 -29.19
C GLU A 607 28.90 7.02 -29.21
N GLY A 608 29.46 6.79 -28.03
CA GLY A 608 30.85 6.34 -27.88
C GLY A 608 31.86 7.34 -28.45
N SER A 609 32.64 6.92 -29.45
CA SER A 609 33.62 7.78 -30.13
C SER A 609 33.12 8.35 -31.48
N ALA A 610 31.81 8.39 -31.71
CA ALA A 610 31.22 8.78 -33.00
C ALA A 610 30.07 9.78 -32.84
N VAL A 611 29.87 10.62 -33.85
CA VAL A 611 28.70 11.50 -34.02
C VAL A 611 27.70 10.80 -34.93
N VAL A 612 26.47 10.67 -34.47
CA VAL A 612 25.37 9.98 -35.15
C VAL A 612 24.32 11.00 -35.56
N VAL A 613 23.87 10.97 -36.82
CA VAL A 613 22.87 11.89 -37.36
C VAL A 613 21.82 11.07 -38.09
N ASP A 614 20.57 11.21 -37.69
CA ASP A 614 19.47 10.53 -38.36
C ASP A 614 19.22 11.16 -39.73
N VAL A 615 19.05 10.32 -40.76
CA VAL A 615 18.75 10.79 -42.12
C VAL A 615 17.33 10.35 -42.47
N VAL A 616 16.49 11.32 -42.82
CA VAL A 616 15.04 11.16 -43.00
C VAL A 616 14.68 10.91 -44.47
N THR A 617 15.53 11.34 -45.41
CA THR A 617 15.29 11.18 -46.86
C THR A 617 16.56 10.79 -47.62
N ALA A 618 16.40 10.18 -48.80
CA ALA A 618 17.53 9.85 -49.69
C ALA A 618 18.33 11.09 -50.17
N ALA A 619 17.72 12.28 -50.13
CA ALA A 619 18.42 13.54 -50.40
C ALA A 619 19.29 13.99 -49.22
N GLY A 620 18.83 13.74 -47.99
CA GLY A 620 19.64 13.92 -46.77
C GLY A 620 20.84 12.99 -46.73
N GLU A 621 20.68 11.74 -47.20
CA GLU A 621 21.77 10.74 -47.21
C GLU A 621 22.94 11.21 -48.09
N GLN A 622 22.63 11.74 -49.28
CA GLN A 622 23.64 12.31 -50.19
C GLN A 622 24.31 13.57 -49.62
N LYS A 623 23.59 14.38 -48.83
CA LYS A 623 24.14 15.59 -48.19
C LYS A 623 25.04 15.27 -46.99
N ALA A 624 24.71 14.25 -46.20
CA ALA A 624 25.58 13.73 -45.14
C ALA A 624 26.87 13.12 -45.73
N GLU A 625 26.77 12.30 -46.78
CA GLU A 625 27.94 11.76 -47.49
C GLU A 625 28.81 12.88 -48.10
N ALA A 626 28.19 13.96 -48.61
CA ALA A 626 28.93 15.10 -49.15
C ALA A 626 29.67 15.90 -48.07
N LEU A 627 29.11 16.02 -46.86
CA LEU A 627 29.73 16.67 -45.70
C LEU A 627 30.89 15.83 -45.15
N GLU A 628 30.71 14.50 -45.02
CA GLU A 628 31.75 13.57 -44.56
C GLU A 628 32.96 13.52 -45.51
N ASN A 629 32.71 13.65 -46.82
CA ASN A 629 33.76 13.72 -47.85
C ASN A 629 34.36 15.12 -48.03
N GLY A 630 33.96 16.12 -47.22
CA GLY A 630 34.48 17.49 -47.27
C GLY A 630 34.07 18.30 -48.51
N THR A 631 32.98 17.91 -49.17
CA THR A 631 32.46 18.53 -50.40
C THR A 631 31.23 19.40 -50.19
N LEU A 632 30.69 19.42 -48.98
CA LEU A 632 29.67 20.34 -48.50
C LEU A 632 30.32 21.25 -47.44
N GLU A 633 30.34 22.57 -47.62
CA GLU A 633 30.76 23.50 -46.57
C GLU A 633 29.53 24.05 -45.83
N PRO A 634 29.54 24.09 -44.48
CA PRO A 634 28.48 24.72 -43.69
C PRO A 634 28.41 26.23 -43.97
N ASP A 635 27.19 26.78 -44.01
CA ASP A 635 26.95 28.19 -44.35
C ASP A 635 27.55 29.12 -43.26
N PRO A 636 28.56 29.96 -43.56
CA PRO A 636 29.29 30.73 -42.55
C PRO A 636 28.50 31.89 -41.91
N THR A 637 27.20 32.05 -42.20
CA THR A 637 26.48 33.31 -41.91
C THR A 637 25.58 33.30 -40.66
N SER A 638 25.70 32.33 -39.75
CA SER A 638 24.96 32.34 -38.46
C SER A 638 25.81 32.57 -37.19
N GLY A 639 26.95 33.26 -37.32
CA GLY A 639 27.53 34.18 -36.34
C GLY A 639 27.66 33.77 -34.86
N SER A 640 28.87 33.39 -34.45
CA SER A 640 29.76 34.24 -33.62
C SER A 640 31.20 33.76 -33.70
N ASP A 641 32.10 34.70 -33.95
CA ASP A 641 33.53 34.54 -34.27
C ASP A 641 34.34 33.89 -33.11
N PRO A 642 35.10 32.80 -33.34
CA PRO A 642 35.87 32.13 -32.28
C PRO A 642 37.03 32.94 -31.68
N GLU A 643 37.36 34.12 -32.23
CA GLU A 643 38.49 34.94 -31.76
C GLU A 643 38.15 35.93 -30.61
N GLU A 644 36.88 36.11 -30.21
CA GLU A 644 36.53 37.05 -29.12
C GLU A 644 36.70 36.51 -27.68
N ASN A 645 37.08 35.24 -27.51
CA ASN A 645 37.24 34.62 -26.18
C ASN A 645 38.60 34.86 -25.50
N THR A 646 39.47 35.71 -26.07
CA THR A 646 40.79 36.04 -25.49
C THR A 646 40.81 37.31 -24.63
N ALA A 647 39.69 38.02 -24.50
CA ALA A 647 39.59 39.23 -23.67
C ALA A 647 39.14 38.96 -22.22
N GLU A 648 38.52 37.81 -21.93
CA GLU A 648 38.01 37.48 -20.59
C GLU A 648 39.05 36.78 -19.70
N GLU A 649 40.03 36.07 -20.30
CA GLU A 649 41.18 35.50 -19.57
C GLU A 649 42.23 36.54 -19.14
N ALA A 650 42.20 37.75 -19.70
CA ALA A 650 43.09 38.86 -19.30
C ALA A 650 42.58 39.63 -18.06
N ALA A 651 41.32 39.43 -17.63
CA ALA A 651 40.75 40.11 -16.47
C ALA A 651 41.03 39.40 -15.12
N ILE A 652 41.58 38.18 -15.15
CA ILE A 652 41.80 37.34 -13.95
C ILE A 652 43.21 37.56 -13.33
N LEU A 653 44.11 38.34 -13.95
CA LEU A 653 45.52 38.45 -13.51
C LEU A 653 46.03 39.88 -13.25
N GLY A 654 45.18 40.81 -12.79
CA GLY A 654 45.66 42.14 -12.44
C GLY A 654 44.76 42.93 -11.50
N GLN A 655 44.95 42.77 -10.19
CA GLN A 655 44.65 43.86 -9.24
C GLN A 655 45.83 44.06 -8.27
N GLU A 656 46.42 45.24 -8.37
CA GLU A 656 47.44 45.77 -7.47
C GLU A 656 46.87 46.02 -6.06
N LYS A 657 47.80 45.94 -5.09
CA LYS A 657 47.62 46.39 -3.71
C LYS A 657 47.10 47.83 -3.64
N VAL A 658 46.20 48.09 -2.71
CA VAL A 658 45.94 49.45 -2.24
C VAL A 658 47.10 49.90 -1.34
N GLU A 659 47.79 50.96 -1.74
CA GLU A 659 48.75 51.70 -0.93
C GLU A 659 48.02 52.48 0.17
N GLY A 660 48.45 52.34 1.44
CA GLY A 660 48.11 53.31 2.50
C GLY A 660 47.55 52.80 3.83
N VAL A 661 47.44 51.49 4.07
CA VAL A 661 47.03 50.97 5.39
C VAL A 661 48.03 49.94 5.90
N GLU A 662 48.98 50.38 6.72
CA GLU A 662 49.71 49.50 7.63
C GLU A 662 48.93 49.43 8.94
N MET A 663 48.31 48.29 9.25
CA MET A 663 47.94 47.97 10.64
C MET A 663 48.10 46.48 10.95
N ASP A 664 49.28 46.21 11.50
CA ASP A 664 49.60 45.38 12.67
C ASP A 664 48.77 44.11 12.94
N THR A 665 49.37 42.96 12.64
CA THR A 665 48.86 41.62 12.97
C THR A 665 49.26 41.23 14.39
N ALA A 666 48.61 41.84 15.38
CA ALA A 666 48.54 41.26 16.72
C ALA A 666 47.31 40.33 16.79
N ILE A 667 47.46 39.10 16.29
CA ILE A 667 46.45 38.04 16.42
C ILE A 667 46.39 37.62 17.90
N THR A 668 45.46 38.17 18.67
CA THR A 668 45.00 37.51 19.89
C THR A 668 44.13 36.32 19.49
N THR A 669 44.67 35.11 19.60
CA THR A 669 43.92 33.87 19.36
C THR A 669 42.81 33.71 20.39
N VAL A 670 41.58 34.06 20.02
CA VAL A 670 40.37 33.68 20.74
C VAL A 670 39.96 32.29 20.27
N SER A 671 39.61 31.39 21.20
CA SER A 671 39.28 30.01 20.83
C SER A 671 37.96 29.95 20.04
N ARG A 672 37.82 29.00 19.11
CA ARG A 672 36.60 28.81 18.29
C ARG A 672 35.31 28.73 19.12
N ALA A 673 35.38 28.12 20.30
CA ALA A 673 34.23 28.02 21.20
C ALA A 673 33.84 29.38 21.82
N GLU A 674 34.79 30.30 21.93
CA GLU A 674 34.61 31.61 22.53
C GLU A 674 34.11 32.62 21.49
N THR A 675 34.54 32.53 20.23
CA THR A 675 33.99 33.32 19.11
C THR A 675 32.54 32.92 18.78
N GLU A 676 32.21 31.63 18.84
CA GLU A 676 30.84 31.17 18.61
C GLU A 676 29.91 31.57 19.78
N ARG A 677 30.39 31.51 21.03
CA ARG A 677 29.66 32.07 22.17
C ARG A 677 29.43 33.57 22.02
N LEU A 678 30.40 34.29 21.47
CA LEU A 678 30.25 35.72 21.21
C LEU A 678 29.19 36.01 20.15
N ARG A 679 29.18 35.22 19.06
CA ARG A 679 28.15 35.30 18.01
C ARG A 679 26.75 35.03 18.55
N GLU A 680 26.62 34.08 19.47
CA GLU A 680 25.35 33.76 20.09
C GLU A 680 24.91 34.80 21.13
N GLN A 681 25.84 35.39 21.89
CA GLN A 681 25.55 36.55 22.75
C GLN A 681 25.10 37.77 21.94
N LEU A 682 25.72 38.00 20.78
CA LEU A 682 25.36 39.05 19.85
C LEU A 682 23.96 38.83 19.25
N HIS A 683 23.66 37.62 18.80
CA HIS A 683 22.34 37.26 18.27
C HIS A 683 21.24 37.50 19.32
N ASN A 684 21.47 37.04 20.56
CA ASN A 684 20.55 37.29 21.66
C ASN A 684 20.42 38.78 22.02
N ALA A 685 21.50 39.57 21.90
CA ALA A 685 21.44 41.01 22.13
C ALA A 685 20.62 41.73 21.04
N VAL A 686 20.69 41.29 19.78
CA VAL A 686 19.87 41.84 18.68
C VAL A 686 18.39 41.61 18.94
N GLU A 687 18.00 40.42 19.39
CA GLU A 687 16.59 40.09 19.66
C GLU A 687 16.02 40.84 20.88
N ASN A 688 16.85 41.10 21.89
CA ASN A 688 16.38 41.58 23.19
C ASN A 688 16.67 43.07 23.45
N ASN A 689 17.53 43.71 22.66
CA ASN A 689 17.77 45.15 22.74
C ASN A 689 16.96 45.87 21.66
N ALA A 690 15.95 46.65 22.08
CA ALA A 690 15.02 47.33 21.18
C ALA A 690 15.71 48.22 20.13
N SER A 691 16.88 48.79 20.45
CA SER A 691 17.62 49.64 19.50
C SER A 691 18.32 48.81 18.41
N LEU A 692 18.77 47.60 18.74
CA LEU A 692 19.37 46.66 17.79
C LEU A 692 18.32 45.94 16.96
N ALA A 693 17.20 45.55 17.57
CA ALA A 693 16.08 44.91 16.88
C ALA A 693 15.46 45.81 15.81
N SER A 694 15.49 47.13 16.01
CA SER A 694 15.00 48.11 15.03
C SER A 694 16.02 48.49 13.97
N ALA A 695 17.30 48.12 14.15
CA ALA A 695 18.32 48.38 13.16
C ALA A 695 18.29 47.28 12.09
N ASP A 696 18.53 47.67 10.85
CA ASP A 696 18.50 46.79 9.69
C ASP A 696 19.78 45.95 9.59
N ILE A 697 20.01 45.11 10.61
CA ILE A 697 21.14 44.21 10.77
C ILE A 697 20.75 42.88 10.14
N TRP A 698 21.30 42.59 8.97
CA TRP A 698 20.84 41.47 8.14
C TRP A 698 21.85 40.33 8.03
N MET A 699 23.09 40.51 8.52
CA MET A 699 24.09 39.45 8.54
C MET A 699 25.06 39.58 9.71
N THR A 700 25.45 38.45 10.31
CA THR A 700 26.56 38.37 11.28
C THR A 700 27.42 37.15 10.98
N GLU A 701 28.72 37.35 10.87
CA GLU A 701 29.66 36.33 10.44
C GLU A 701 30.94 36.35 11.29
N VAL A 702 31.57 35.19 11.46
CA VAL A 702 32.85 35.12 12.18
C VAL A 702 33.96 35.34 11.16
N ASP A 703 34.64 36.48 11.29
CA ASP A 703 35.85 36.74 10.52
C ASP A 703 36.98 35.88 11.10
N ARG A 704 37.40 34.90 10.30
CA ARG A 704 38.39 33.89 10.68
C ARG A 704 39.82 34.42 10.61
N GLU A 705 40.06 35.52 9.91
CA GLU A 705 41.39 36.13 9.82
C GLU A 705 41.65 37.06 11.00
N THR A 706 40.64 37.80 11.45
CA THR A 706 40.77 38.77 12.54
C THR A 706 40.34 38.23 13.91
N GLY A 707 39.61 37.11 13.96
CA GLY A 707 39.11 36.49 15.20
C GLY A 707 37.93 37.24 15.84
N ARG A 708 37.25 38.09 15.07
CA ARG A 708 36.13 38.95 15.48
C ARG A 708 34.83 38.50 14.82
N VAL A 709 33.69 39.01 15.32
CA VAL A 709 32.38 38.79 14.69
C VAL A 709 32.01 40.03 13.88
N ALA A 710 31.99 39.91 12.56
CA ALA A 710 31.51 40.95 11.66
C ALA A 710 29.97 41.02 11.68
N VAL A 711 29.43 42.24 11.69
CA VAL A 711 28.00 42.55 11.82
C VAL A 711 27.62 43.51 10.71
N THR A 712 26.87 43.01 9.74
CA THR A 712 26.49 43.72 8.53
C THR A 712 25.12 44.36 8.66
N MET A 713 25.04 45.65 8.37
CA MET A 713 23.80 46.41 8.44
C MET A 713 23.74 47.56 7.43
N THR A 714 22.52 47.95 7.07
CA THR A 714 22.26 48.99 6.06
C THR A 714 22.73 50.38 6.49
N ASP A 715 22.61 50.70 7.79
CA ASP A 715 23.02 51.98 8.35
C ASP A 715 23.82 51.86 9.65
N ILE A 716 25.15 51.85 9.50
CA ILE A 716 26.12 51.84 10.61
C ILE A 716 26.25 53.18 11.34
N THR A 717 25.49 54.22 10.95
CA THR A 717 25.49 55.51 11.68
C THR A 717 24.37 55.60 12.73
N SER A 718 23.55 54.55 12.85
CA SER A 718 22.43 54.45 13.78
C SER A 718 22.89 54.26 15.24
N PRO A 719 22.03 54.57 16.24
CA PRO A 719 22.33 54.31 17.66
C PRO A 719 22.68 52.84 17.97
N ALA A 720 22.26 51.91 17.10
CA ALA A 720 22.58 50.50 17.19
C ALA A 720 24.07 50.20 17.01
N ALA A 721 24.76 50.93 16.12
CA ALA A 721 26.20 50.79 15.95
C ALA A 721 26.97 51.18 17.22
N GLN A 722 26.61 52.31 17.84
CA GLN A 722 27.17 52.72 19.14
C GLN A 722 26.85 51.72 20.26
N ALA A 723 25.63 51.19 20.30
CA ALA A 723 25.24 50.19 21.31
C ALA A 723 26.03 48.87 21.14
N LEU A 724 26.32 48.45 19.90
CA LEU A 724 27.14 47.27 19.62
C LEU A 724 28.61 47.48 20.01
N GLU A 725 29.15 48.66 19.71
CA GLU A 725 30.51 49.04 20.14
C GLU A 725 30.62 49.15 21.66
N GLU A 726 29.61 49.69 22.36
CA GLU A 726 29.58 49.74 23.83
C GLU A 726 29.43 48.35 24.48
N MET A 727 28.60 47.46 23.90
CA MET A 727 28.35 46.13 24.47
C MET A 727 29.46 45.12 24.19
N PHE A 728 30.11 45.19 23.03
CA PHE A 728 31.03 44.14 22.57
C PHE A 728 32.43 44.65 22.20
N GLY A 729 32.64 45.96 22.12
CA GLY A 729 33.94 46.59 21.94
C GLY A 729 34.67 46.13 20.67
N ASP A 730 35.98 45.93 20.79
CA ASP A 730 36.87 45.50 19.70
C ASP A 730 36.66 44.05 19.24
N LYS A 731 35.71 43.32 19.84
CA LYS A 731 35.42 41.92 19.48
C LYS A 731 34.42 41.78 18.33
N VAL A 732 33.72 42.86 17.98
CA VAL A 732 32.83 42.93 16.83
C VAL A 732 33.34 43.93 15.81
N GLN A 733 33.08 43.68 14.54
CA GLN A 733 33.40 44.60 13.45
C GLN A 733 32.11 44.95 12.72
N LEU A 734 31.83 46.24 12.54
CA LEU A 734 30.61 46.65 11.83
C LEU A 734 30.89 46.79 10.33
N VAL A 735 30.01 46.22 9.52
CA VAL A 735 30.09 46.24 8.06
C VAL A 735 28.85 46.94 7.53
N ARG A 736 29.03 47.92 6.63
CA ARG A 736 27.91 48.65 6.04
C ARG A 736 27.58 48.10 4.66
N GLU A 737 26.43 47.46 4.53
CA GLU A 737 25.92 46.99 3.25
C GLU A 737 24.40 47.09 3.23
N ALA A 738 23.83 47.49 2.09
CA ALA A 738 22.39 47.66 1.95
C ALA A 738 21.66 46.31 2.07
N ASN A 739 20.65 46.23 2.93
CA ASN A 739 19.81 45.06 3.06
C ASN A 739 19.04 44.87 1.74
N PRO A 740 19.23 43.74 1.05
CA PRO A 740 18.54 43.48 -0.21
C PRO A 740 17.01 43.33 -0.10
N GLU A 741 16.42 43.40 1.11
CA GLU A 741 14.98 43.17 1.34
C GLU A 741 14.13 44.39 1.76
N SER A 742 14.62 45.64 1.82
CA SER A 742 13.79 46.76 2.32
C SER A 742 13.25 47.75 1.27
N GLU A 743 12.30 47.34 0.40
CA GLU A 743 11.28 48.27 -0.15
C GLU A 743 9.94 47.55 -0.37
N ALA A 744 8.83 48.21 -0.04
CA ALA A 744 7.49 47.63 0.01
C ALA A 744 6.84 47.51 -1.39
N GLU A 745 6.73 46.29 -1.95
CA GLU A 745 5.98 46.02 -3.18
C GLU A 745 5.32 44.63 -3.22
N THR A 746 4.22 44.56 -3.97
CA THR A 746 3.34 43.44 -4.32
C THR A 746 4.03 42.06 -4.41
N GLY A 747 3.70 41.15 -3.47
CA GLY A 747 4.17 39.76 -3.49
C GLY A 747 3.28 38.83 -4.33
N ARG A 748 3.72 37.57 -4.52
CA ARG A 748 3.08 36.58 -5.43
C ARG A 748 1.58 36.32 -5.24
N LEU A 749 0.99 36.66 -4.09
CA LEU A 749 -0.45 36.53 -3.81
C LEU A 749 -1.28 37.72 -4.32
N ALA A 750 -0.61 38.84 -4.61
CA ALA A 750 -1.16 40.15 -4.92
C ALA A 750 -0.37 40.83 -6.03
N ASP A 751 0.08 40.05 -7.02
CA ASP A 751 0.88 40.53 -8.13
C ASP A 751 0.10 41.55 -8.97
N GLU A 752 0.75 42.66 -9.29
CA GLU A 752 0.21 43.72 -10.13
C GLU A 752 1.07 43.84 -11.38
N SER A 753 0.48 44.39 -12.44
CA SER A 753 1.20 44.52 -13.70
C SER A 753 2.35 45.55 -13.60
N PRO A 754 3.57 45.24 -14.07
CA PRO A 754 3.96 44.08 -14.88
C PRO A 754 4.00 42.73 -14.14
N PHE A 755 3.28 41.74 -14.67
CA PHE A 755 3.10 40.44 -14.03
C PHE A 755 4.38 39.60 -14.03
N THR A 756 4.62 38.92 -12.91
CA THR A 756 5.80 38.09 -12.64
C THR A 756 5.39 36.62 -12.56
N GLY A 757 6.23 35.70 -13.03
CA GLY A 757 5.99 34.26 -12.92
C GLY A 757 5.99 33.76 -11.47
N GLY A 758 5.24 32.71 -11.15
CA GLY A 758 5.03 32.25 -9.77
C GLY A 758 3.94 33.02 -9.01
N ALA A 759 3.22 33.93 -9.68
CA ALA A 759 2.11 34.71 -9.15
C ALA A 759 0.75 34.00 -9.28
N ARG A 760 -0.16 34.35 -8.38
CA ARG A 760 -1.50 33.77 -8.29
C ARG A 760 -2.46 34.33 -9.32
N ILE A 761 -3.01 33.46 -10.16
CA ILE A 761 -4.01 33.78 -11.18
C ILE A 761 -5.34 33.06 -10.88
N LYS A 762 -6.45 33.65 -11.35
CA LYS A 762 -7.79 33.08 -11.21
C LYS A 762 -8.48 32.95 -12.56
N PHE A 763 -9.22 31.86 -12.74
CA PHE A 763 -10.09 31.65 -13.90
C PHE A 763 -11.55 31.69 -13.43
N PRO A 764 -12.37 32.64 -13.90
CA PRO A 764 -13.79 32.70 -13.57
C PRO A 764 -14.49 31.38 -13.94
N GLY A 765 -15.20 30.76 -12.99
CA GLY A 765 -15.90 29.48 -13.18
C GLY A 765 -15.16 28.26 -12.60
N LEU A 766 -13.89 28.39 -12.22
CA LEU A 766 -13.15 27.41 -11.42
C LEU A 766 -13.19 27.79 -9.93
N SER A 767 -13.43 26.80 -9.07
CA SER A 767 -13.38 26.97 -7.60
C SER A 767 -11.95 27.09 -7.08
N GLY A 768 -10.96 26.58 -7.83
CA GLY A 768 -9.53 26.64 -7.52
C GLY A 768 -8.82 27.90 -8.05
N LYS A 769 -7.62 28.17 -7.51
CA LYS A 769 -6.71 29.24 -7.99
C LYS A 769 -5.45 28.59 -8.51
N CYS A 770 -4.83 29.15 -9.54
CA CYS A 770 -3.62 28.60 -10.16
C CYS A 770 -2.47 29.60 -10.06
N THR A 771 -1.29 29.18 -10.54
CA THR A 771 -0.08 29.99 -10.59
C THR A 771 0.36 30.17 -12.05
N ASN A 772 0.88 31.34 -12.44
CA ASN A 772 1.51 31.50 -13.76
C ASN A 772 2.96 30.97 -13.77
N ALA A 773 3.45 30.47 -14.90
CA ALA A 773 4.80 29.95 -15.04
C ALA A 773 5.79 31.04 -15.44
N PHE A 774 5.83 31.36 -16.74
CA PHE A 774 6.81 32.28 -17.32
C PHE A 774 6.14 33.27 -18.28
N SER A 775 6.75 34.44 -18.37
CA SER A 775 6.47 35.44 -19.40
C SER A 775 6.86 34.92 -20.79
N TRP A 776 6.00 35.15 -21.77
CA TRP A 776 6.12 34.61 -23.12
C TRP A 776 5.96 35.71 -24.16
N LYS A 777 6.84 35.75 -25.15
CA LYS A 777 6.75 36.66 -26.28
C LYS A 777 6.10 35.97 -27.44
N ILE A 778 4.85 36.30 -27.74
CA ILE A 778 4.10 35.66 -28.84
C ILE A 778 4.59 36.19 -30.19
N ASP A 779 4.74 37.50 -30.29
CA ASP A 779 5.40 38.20 -31.39
C ASP A 779 5.81 39.62 -30.96
N ALA A 780 6.29 40.44 -31.91
CA ALA A 780 6.73 41.82 -31.66
C ALA A 780 5.66 42.74 -31.03
N SER A 781 4.37 42.41 -31.14
CA SER A 781 3.22 43.20 -30.69
C SER A 781 2.35 42.54 -29.62
N ARG A 782 2.57 41.25 -29.35
CA ARG A 782 1.74 40.44 -28.45
C ARG A 782 2.59 39.73 -27.39
N SER A 783 2.20 39.92 -26.15
CA SER A 783 2.78 39.28 -24.97
C SER A 783 1.87 38.17 -24.45
N GLY A 784 2.43 37.23 -23.71
CA GLY A 784 1.69 36.13 -23.11
C GLY A 784 2.31 35.62 -21.82
N MET A 785 1.60 34.71 -21.16
CA MET A 785 2.05 34.00 -19.98
C MET A 785 1.69 32.54 -20.09
N LEU A 786 2.63 31.67 -19.71
CA LEU A 786 2.41 30.23 -19.63
C LEU A 786 1.75 29.84 -18.31
N THR A 787 0.92 28.80 -18.33
CA THR A 787 0.31 28.15 -17.16
C THR A 787 -0.08 26.71 -17.52
N ALA A 788 -0.57 25.92 -16.56
CA ALA A 788 -1.12 24.60 -16.81
C ALA A 788 -2.45 24.67 -17.60
N GLY A 789 -2.68 23.72 -18.50
CA GLY A 789 -3.90 23.60 -19.31
C GLY A 789 -5.14 23.25 -18.49
N HIS A 790 -5.03 22.39 -17.48
CA HIS A 790 -6.17 22.04 -16.62
C HIS A 790 -6.73 23.25 -15.84
N CYS A 791 -5.90 24.28 -15.61
CA CYS A 791 -6.33 25.57 -15.04
C CYS A 791 -7.13 26.42 -16.03
N ALA A 792 -6.86 26.25 -17.32
CA ALA A 792 -7.38 27.05 -18.42
C ALA A 792 -8.69 26.48 -19.02
N ALA A 793 -8.95 25.18 -18.88
CA ALA A 793 -10.01 24.43 -19.57
C ALA A 793 -11.47 24.87 -19.30
N VAL A 794 -11.73 25.84 -18.42
CA VAL A 794 -13.09 26.23 -17.98
C VAL A 794 -13.46 27.68 -18.34
N SER A 795 -12.49 28.55 -18.68
CA SER A 795 -12.74 29.98 -18.90
C SER A 795 -12.01 30.53 -20.12
N GLY A 796 -12.62 31.47 -20.86
CA GLY A 796 -11.92 32.18 -21.93
C GLY A 796 -10.95 33.28 -21.45
N GLN A 797 -10.92 33.57 -20.14
CA GLN A 797 -10.20 34.72 -19.58
C GLN A 797 -9.58 34.42 -18.23
N ALA A 798 -8.32 34.84 -18.04
CA ALA A 798 -7.64 34.88 -16.76
C ALA A 798 -7.80 36.26 -16.11
N VAL A 799 -8.03 36.28 -14.79
CA VAL A 799 -8.21 37.50 -14.00
C VAL A 799 -7.27 37.53 -12.79
N GLN A 800 -6.96 38.73 -12.32
CA GLN A 800 -6.18 38.94 -11.11
C GLN A 800 -6.99 38.52 -9.87
N THR A 801 -6.32 37.95 -8.86
CA THR A 801 -7.00 37.39 -7.68
C THR A 801 -7.62 38.47 -6.79
N ASN A 802 -7.00 39.65 -6.71
CA ASN A 802 -7.39 40.69 -5.76
C ASN A 802 -8.33 41.74 -6.38
N SER A 803 -8.03 42.24 -7.57
CA SER A 803 -8.87 43.23 -8.24
C SER A 803 -10.00 42.62 -9.07
N GLY A 804 -9.86 41.36 -9.50
CA GLY A 804 -10.77 40.73 -10.46
C GLY A 804 -10.62 41.25 -11.88
N ASP A 805 -9.64 42.11 -12.14
CA ASP A 805 -9.39 42.68 -13.45
C ASP A 805 -8.90 41.62 -14.44
N ALA A 806 -9.24 41.85 -15.70
CA ALA A 806 -8.72 41.09 -16.83
C ALA A 806 -7.19 41.10 -16.84
N LEU A 807 -6.59 39.93 -16.64
CA LEU A 807 -5.15 39.72 -16.82
C LEU A 807 -4.85 39.37 -18.27
N GLY A 808 -5.67 38.51 -18.89
CA GLY A 808 -5.49 38.11 -20.28
C GLY A 808 -6.53 37.10 -20.75
N SER A 809 -6.55 36.80 -22.06
CA SER A 809 -7.45 35.80 -22.65
C SER A 809 -6.70 34.54 -23.03
N ILE A 810 -7.30 33.38 -22.88
CA ILE A 810 -6.66 32.11 -23.27
C ILE A 810 -6.52 32.07 -24.78
N MET A 811 -5.29 31.87 -25.25
CA MET A 811 -4.98 31.82 -26.69
C MET A 811 -4.92 30.38 -27.19
N SER A 812 -4.35 29.47 -26.40
CA SER A 812 -4.25 28.05 -26.73
C SER A 812 -4.06 27.24 -25.46
N GLU A 813 -4.57 26.01 -25.45
CA GLU A 813 -4.46 25.04 -24.36
C GLU A 813 -4.59 23.62 -24.94
N ASN A 814 -4.19 22.60 -24.18
CA ASN A 814 -4.19 21.21 -24.64
C ASN A 814 -4.67 20.19 -23.60
N TYR A 815 -5.66 20.56 -22.77
CA TYR A 815 -6.13 19.74 -21.67
C TYR A 815 -7.65 19.62 -21.61
N GLY A 816 -8.17 18.45 -21.99
CA GLY A 816 -9.60 18.20 -22.09
C GLY A 816 -10.18 17.25 -21.02
N PRO A 817 -11.41 16.76 -21.25
CA PRO A 817 -12.10 15.84 -20.34
C PRO A 817 -11.34 14.54 -20.06
N ARG A 818 -10.48 14.11 -20.99
CA ARG A 818 -9.69 12.86 -20.88
C ARG A 818 -8.21 13.10 -20.52
N GLY A 819 -7.80 14.33 -20.22
CA GLY A 819 -6.42 14.73 -19.96
C GLY A 819 -5.76 15.42 -21.14
N THR A 820 -4.47 15.17 -21.40
CA THR A 820 -3.70 15.78 -22.48
C THR A 820 -4.29 15.44 -23.86
N GLU A 821 -4.56 16.48 -24.63
CA GLU A 821 -5.06 16.43 -26.01
C GLU A 821 -4.01 17.02 -26.98
N TYR A 822 -4.22 16.81 -28.29
CA TYR A 822 -3.37 17.42 -29.30
C TYR A 822 -3.68 18.91 -29.43
N LEU A 823 -2.63 19.72 -29.55
CA LEU A 823 -2.80 21.09 -30.02
C LEU A 823 -3.32 21.10 -31.47
N PRO A 824 -4.11 22.12 -31.86
CA PRO A 824 -4.60 22.24 -33.22
C PRO A 824 -3.48 22.07 -34.25
N GLN A 825 -3.70 21.19 -35.24
CA GLN A 825 -2.75 20.91 -36.32
C GLN A 825 -1.44 20.24 -35.91
N GLN A 826 -1.32 19.78 -34.66
CA GLN A 826 -0.17 19.01 -34.18
C GLN A 826 -0.56 17.55 -33.96
N LYS A 827 0.43 16.66 -34.06
CA LYS A 827 0.27 15.20 -33.86
C LYS A 827 1.10 14.68 -32.68
N VAL A 828 1.58 15.59 -31.83
CA VAL A 828 2.42 15.27 -30.66
C VAL A 828 1.68 15.72 -29.41
N TYR A 829 1.54 14.83 -28.43
CA TYR A 829 1.04 15.20 -27.12
C TYR A 829 2.09 16.03 -26.40
N ARG A 830 1.71 17.14 -25.78
CA ARG A 830 2.64 18.12 -25.21
C ARG A 830 2.26 18.48 -23.78
N GLY A 831 2.29 17.47 -22.90
CA GLY A 831 2.02 17.64 -21.47
C GLY A 831 0.68 18.31 -21.15
N ASP A 832 0.68 19.11 -20.09
CA ASP A 832 -0.42 19.96 -19.66
C ASP A 832 0.02 21.43 -19.66
N MET A 833 -0.43 22.20 -20.64
CA MET A 833 0.00 23.59 -20.80
C MET A 833 -1.06 24.48 -21.47
N SER A 834 -1.00 25.78 -21.16
CA SER A 834 -1.82 26.82 -21.77
C SER A 834 -1.04 28.13 -21.90
N LEU A 835 -1.33 28.85 -22.97
CA LEU A 835 -0.83 30.19 -23.25
C LEU A 835 -1.96 31.22 -23.07
N ILE A 836 -1.78 32.13 -22.13
CA ILE A 836 -2.63 33.30 -21.93
C ILE A 836 -2.05 34.47 -22.72
N ARG A 837 -2.85 35.11 -23.56
CA ARG A 837 -2.49 36.38 -24.22
C ARG A 837 -2.71 37.55 -23.27
N VAL A 838 -1.69 38.37 -23.11
CA VAL A 838 -1.64 39.51 -22.19
C VAL A 838 -1.34 40.79 -22.99
N PRO A 839 -1.87 41.97 -22.63
CA PRO A 839 -1.50 43.21 -23.31
C PRO A 839 0.02 43.45 -23.25
N SER A 840 0.59 44.02 -24.32
CA SER A 840 2.03 44.32 -24.40
C SER A 840 2.47 45.24 -23.26
N GLY A 841 3.66 45.00 -22.70
CA GLY A 841 4.22 45.81 -21.61
C GLY A 841 3.63 45.54 -20.23
N LYS A 842 2.78 44.50 -20.10
CA LYS A 842 2.15 44.09 -18.85
C LYS A 842 2.78 42.83 -18.22
N ILE A 843 3.86 42.30 -18.78
CA ILE A 843 4.58 41.10 -18.30
C ILE A 843 6.06 41.42 -18.07
N TYR A 844 6.71 40.67 -17.18
CA TYR A 844 8.12 40.85 -16.83
C TYR A 844 8.87 39.51 -16.85
N PRO A 845 10.10 39.42 -17.39
CA PRO A 845 10.88 38.16 -17.47
C PRO A 845 11.51 37.79 -16.11
N TYR A 846 10.66 37.70 -15.10
CA TYR A 846 11.02 37.39 -13.73
C TYR A 846 10.12 36.30 -13.18
N ILE A 847 10.61 35.57 -12.19
CA ILE A 847 9.80 34.68 -11.36
C ILE A 847 10.00 34.99 -9.87
N TYR A 848 8.98 34.80 -9.05
CA TYR A 848 9.09 34.96 -7.60
C TYR A 848 9.95 33.86 -6.96
N ARG A 849 10.80 34.25 -6.01
CA ARG A 849 11.67 33.36 -5.23
C ARG A 849 11.31 33.34 -3.76
N GLY A 850 11.71 32.29 -3.04
CA GLY A 850 11.49 32.15 -1.61
C GLY A 850 10.05 31.79 -1.21
N VAL A 851 9.67 32.03 0.04
CA VAL A 851 8.35 31.65 0.59
C VAL A 851 7.18 32.40 -0.05
N SER A 852 5.95 31.99 0.23
CA SER A 852 4.75 32.58 -0.40
C SER A 852 4.49 34.05 -0.06
N SER A 853 5.07 34.57 1.03
CA SER A 853 5.05 35.99 1.38
C SER A 853 6.19 36.81 0.75
N SER A 854 7.15 36.17 0.08
CA SER A 854 8.30 36.84 -0.52
C SER A 854 7.90 37.63 -1.78
N SER A 855 8.42 38.85 -1.87
CA SER A 855 8.38 39.70 -3.07
C SER A 855 9.66 39.58 -3.91
N ALA A 856 10.69 38.86 -3.43
CA ALA A 856 11.95 38.69 -4.14
C ALA A 856 11.74 37.96 -5.47
N ARG A 857 12.57 38.29 -6.48
CA ARG A 857 12.43 37.76 -7.84
C ARG A 857 13.77 37.28 -8.40
N TYR A 858 13.73 36.23 -9.21
CA TYR A 858 14.84 35.83 -10.09
C TYR A 858 14.62 36.36 -11.49
N THR A 859 15.70 36.78 -12.15
CA THR A 859 15.68 37.08 -13.59
C THR A 859 15.69 35.78 -14.39
N VAL A 860 14.77 35.65 -15.34
CA VAL A 860 14.75 34.52 -16.28
C VAL A 860 15.72 34.82 -17.41
N ARG A 861 16.84 34.10 -17.47
CA ARG A 861 17.89 34.35 -18.47
C ARG A 861 17.77 33.50 -19.71
N ALA A 862 17.29 32.27 -19.56
CA ALA A 862 17.20 31.33 -20.66
C ALA A 862 16.14 30.27 -20.39
N MET A 863 15.70 29.59 -21.45
CA MET A 863 15.20 28.22 -21.34
C MET A 863 16.40 27.29 -21.44
N TRP A 864 16.34 26.09 -20.85
CA TRP A 864 17.47 25.18 -21.04
C TRP A 864 17.55 24.66 -22.47
N HIS A 865 18.77 24.39 -22.90
CA HIS A 865 19.10 24.04 -24.29
C HIS A 865 18.79 22.58 -24.65
N ARG A 866 18.29 21.75 -23.72
CA ARG A 866 17.97 20.33 -23.95
C ARG A 866 16.60 19.97 -23.37
N ARG A 867 16.15 18.73 -23.43
CA ARG A 867 14.97 18.27 -22.67
C ARG A 867 15.37 17.70 -21.31
N ALA A 868 14.38 17.47 -20.45
CA ALA A 868 14.57 16.83 -19.16
C ALA A 868 15.13 15.43 -19.32
N GLN A 869 16.04 15.08 -18.40
CA GLN A 869 16.65 13.78 -18.31
C GLN A 869 16.53 13.21 -16.90
N PRO A 870 16.36 11.88 -16.74
CA PRO A 870 16.43 11.24 -15.44
C PRO A 870 17.69 11.67 -14.68
N GLY A 871 17.50 12.14 -13.45
CA GLY A 871 18.57 12.63 -12.59
C GLY A 871 18.69 14.13 -12.47
N ASP A 872 18.12 14.90 -13.40
CA ASP A 872 18.14 16.36 -13.35
C ASP A 872 17.51 16.88 -12.05
N GLN A 873 18.16 17.88 -11.44
CA GLN A 873 17.66 18.55 -10.26
C GLN A 873 17.13 19.93 -10.59
N TYR A 874 16.06 20.33 -9.90
CA TYR A 874 15.40 21.62 -10.16
C TYR A 874 14.58 22.10 -8.96
N CYS A 875 14.05 23.30 -9.11
CA CYS A 875 13.12 23.97 -8.21
C CYS A 875 11.77 24.23 -8.90
N THR A 876 10.72 24.30 -8.09
CA THR A 876 9.38 24.73 -8.51
C THR A 876 8.99 26.00 -7.77
N GLY A 877 8.19 26.84 -8.40
CA GLY A 877 7.62 28.05 -7.80
C GLY A 877 6.09 27.98 -7.79
N GLY A 878 5.48 28.29 -6.65
CA GLY A 878 4.03 28.26 -6.49
C GLY A 878 3.52 29.45 -5.68
N SER A 879 2.26 29.85 -5.93
CA SER A 879 1.64 30.94 -5.17
C SER A 879 1.33 30.56 -3.71
N TYR A 880 1.21 29.27 -3.37
CA TYR A 880 0.94 28.78 -2.02
C TYR A 880 2.13 28.09 -1.38
N GLY A 881 2.78 27.17 -2.12
CA GLY A 881 3.94 26.40 -1.65
C GLY A 881 5.23 27.20 -1.57
N GLY A 882 5.30 28.37 -2.22
CA GLY A 882 6.53 29.12 -2.29
C GLY A 882 7.49 28.53 -3.34
N GLU A 883 8.78 28.79 -3.16
CA GLU A 883 9.87 28.10 -3.86
C GLU A 883 10.19 26.76 -3.18
N ILE A 884 10.19 25.69 -3.95
CA ILE A 884 10.48 24.34 -3.48
C ILE A 884 11.57 23.72 -4.35
N CYS A 885 12.77 23.56 -3.80
CA CYS A 885 13.92 22.98 -4.47
C CYS A 885 14.19 21.52 -4.07
N GLY A 886 15.08 20.86 -4.83
CA GLY A 886 15.56 19.51 -4.52
C GLY A 886 14.72 18.39 -5.13
N TRP A 887 13.95 18.70 -6.17
CA TRP A 887 13.31 17.70 -7.01
C TRP A 887 14.35 16.96 -7.83
N LYS A 888 14.11 15.67 -8.09
CA LYS A 888 14.92 14.87 -9.00
C LYS A 888 14.04 14.23 -10.06
N VAL A 889 14.35 14.47 -11.32
CA VAL A 889 13.66 13.83 -12.45
C VAL A 889 13.85 12.33 -12.38
N LYS A 890 12.75 11.58 -12.46
CA LYS A 890 12.72 10.12 -12.45
C LYS A 890 12.49 9.57 -13.85
N SER A 891 11.56 10.17 -14.59
CA SER A 891 11.15 9.72 -15.92
C SER A 891 10.68 10.91 -16.76
N THR A 892 10.90 10.84 -18.06
CA THR A 892 10.61 11.89 -19.05
C THR A 892 9.75 11.27 -20.15
N GLY A 893 8.95 12.07 -20.86
CA GLY A 893 8.02 11.55 -21.87
C GLY A 893 6.93 10.62 -21.32
N ALA A 894 6.72 10.63 -20.00
CA ALA A 894 5.84 9.71 -19.30
C ALA A 894 4.36 9.96 -19.64
N THR A 895 3.57 8.90 -19.51
CA THR A 895 2.10 8.96 -19.51
C THR A 895 1.59 8.57 -18.13
N VAL A 896 0.84 9.45 -17.48
CA VAL A 896 0.41 9.31 -16.08
C VAL A 896 -1.10 9.51 -15.98
N ASN A 897 -1.79 8.65 -15.24
CA ASN A 897 -3.18 8.88 -14.88
C ASN A 897 -3.25 9.70 -13.57
N SER A 898 -3.94 10.84 -13.61
CA SER A 898 -4.18 11.73 -12.47
C SER A 898 -5.67 12.07 -12.45
N ASP A 899 -6.36 11.75 -11.35
CA ASP A 899 -7.80 11.97 -11.17
C ASP A 899 -8.68 11.47 -12.33
N GLY A 900 -8.34 10.30 -12.90
CA GLY A 900 -9.08 9.69 -14.01
C GLY A 900 -8.78 10.31 -15.38
N LYS A 901 -7.80 11.22 -15.47
CA LYS A 901 -7.35 11.87 -16.72
C LYS A 901 -5.92 11.47 -17.05
N TRP A 902 -5.64 11.28 -18.34
CA TRP A 902 -4.32 10.86 -18.82
C TRP A 902 -3.47 12.07 -19.22
N LEU A 903 -2.44 12.34 -18.43
CA LEU A 903 -1.35 13.25 -18.76
C LEU A 903 -0.37 12.52 -19.68
N ARG A 904 -0.01 13.11 -20.82
CA ARG A 904 0.85 12.46 -21.83
C ARG A 904 2.04 13.34 -22.17
N ASN A 905 3.20 12.73 -22.36
CA ASN A 905 4.47 13.42 -22.62
C ASN A 905 4.81 14.43 -21.51
N VAL A 906 4.80 13.96 -20.26
CA VAL A 906 5.15 14.76 -19.07
C VAL A 906 6.45 14.25 -18.44
N VAL A 907 7.03 15.06 -17.57
CA VAL A 907 8.20 14.70 -16.76
C VAL A 907 7.71 14.36 -15.35
N VAL A 908 8.10 13.20 -14.83
CA VAL A 908 7.78 12.73 -13.48
C VAL A 908 9.03 12.77 -12.62
N SER A 909 8.90 13.32 -11.43
CA SER A 909 9.98 13.56 -10.49
C SER A 909 9.59 13.13 -9.08
N GLU A 910 10.59 12.87 -8.24
CA GLU A 910 10.36 12.56 -6.83
C GLU A 910 11.28 13.36 -5.91
N LYS A 911 10.84 13.53 -4.67
CA LYS A 911 11.63 14.12 -3.59
C LYS A 911 11.40 13.34 -2.29
N LYS A 912 12.49 13.00 -1.60
CA LYS A 912 12.48 12.12 -0.41
C LYS A 912 12.48 12.86 0.94
N LYS A 913 12.65 14.19 0.93
CA LYS A 913 12.69 15.03 2.14
C LYS A 913 12.35 16.48 1.81
N GLY A 914 11.51 17.13 2.61
CA GLY A 914 11.18 18.56 2.51
C GLY A 914 9.75 18.81 1.99
N TRP A 915 9.37 20.08 1.90
CA TRP A 915 8.01 20.46 1.47
C TRP A 915 7.64 19.95 0.07
N CYS A 916 6.38 19.52 -0.07
CA CYS A 916 5.73 19.16 -1.33
C CYS A 916 4.97 20.37 -1.90
N THR A 917 4.68 20.32 -3.21
CA THR A 917 3.75 21.24 -3.87
C THR A 917 2.34 21.09 -3.29
N ARG A 918 1.54 22.17 -3.33
CA ARG A 918 0.20 22.22 -2.73
C ARG A 918 -0.88 22.57 -3.76
N PRO A 919 -2.15 22.22 -3.50
CA PRO A 919 -3.27 22.67 -4.33
C PRO A 919 -3.24 24.20 -4.51
N GLY A 920 -3.09 24.60 -5.76
CA GLY A 920 -2.99 26.00 -6.19
C GLY A 920 -1.61 26.45 -6.67
N ASP A 921 -0.59 25.61 -6.52
CA ASP A 921 0.71 25.81 -7.18
C ASP A 921 0.66 25.45 -8.67
N SER A 922 -0.33 24.65 -9.09
CA SER A 922 -0.59 24.26 -10.49
C SER A 922 -0.42 25.41 -11.48
N GLY A 923 0.39 25.17 -12.52
CA GLY A 923 0.76 26.14 -13.53
C GLY A 923 2.02 26.96 -13.22
N GLY A 924 2.61 26.83 -12.04
CA GLY A 924 3.82 27.56 -11.64
C GLY A 924 5.11 27.17 -12.40
N PRO A 925 6.19 27.98 -12.29
CA PRO A 925 7.43 27.75 -13.03
C PRO A 925 8.24 26.58 -12.45
N VAL A 926 8.86 25.80 -13.32
CA VAL A 926 9.91 24.82 -13.02
C VAL A 926 11.23 25.33 -13.57
N TYR A 927 12.27 25.43 -12.74
CA TYR A 927 13.52 26.12 -13.09
C TYR A 927 14.75 25.60 -12.32
N THR A 928 15.94 25.92 -12.82
CA THR A 928 17.20 25.81 -12.06
C THR A 928 17.76 27.19 -11.80
N VAL A 929 18.40 27.37 -10.63
CA VAL A 929 19.06 28.61 -10.24
C VAL A 929 20.54 28.51 -10.64
N ASN A 930 21.04 29.51 -11.37
CA ASN A 930 22.44 29.66 -11.72
C ASN A 930 23.23 30.25 -10.55
N SER A 931 24.56 30.12 -10.60
CA SER A 931 25.45 30.67 -9.57
C SER A 931 25.35 32.19 -9.44
N ASP A 932 24.99 32.90 -10.50
CA ASP A 932 24.79 34.35 -10.53
C ASP A 932 23.40 34.80 -10.03
N GLY A 933 22.57 33.87 -9.56
CA GLY A 933 21.22 34.14 -9.07
C GLY A 933 20.18 34.35 -10.17
N SER A 934 20.51 34.15 -11.45
CA SER A 934 19.51 34.05 -12.52
C SER A 934 18.91 32.65 -12.59
N VAL A 935 17.83 32.47 -13.36
CA VAL A 935 17.21 31.16 -13.55
C VAL A 935 17.11 30.74 -15.01
N VAL A 936 17.18 29.43 -15.20
CA VAL A 936 16.91 28.76 -16.47
C VAL A 936 15.56 28.05 -16.37
N ALA A 937 14.62 28.43 -17.24
CA ALA A 937 13.31 27.80 -17.32
C ALA A 937 13.43 26.34 -17.80
N LYS A 938 12.73 25.44 -17.10
CA LYS A 938 12.71 23.99 -17.37
C LYS A 938 11.32 23.47 -17.70
N GLY A 939 10.26 24.08 -17.18
CA GLY A 939 8.90 23.60 -17.46
C GLY A 939 7.76 24.28 -16.71
N ILE A 940 6.55 23.76 -16.91
CA ILE A 940 5.30 24.22 -16.32
C ILE A 940 4.77 23.14 -15.37
N HIS A 941 4.56 23.48 -14.11
CA HIS A 941 4.08 22.54 -13.10
C HIS A 941 2.63 22.12 -13.36
N HIS A 942 2.34 20.81 -13.33
CA HIS A 942 0.99 20.27 -13.38
C HIS A 942 0.38 20.12 -11.98
N GLY A 943 1.01 19.30 -11.14
CA GLY A 943 0.50 18.89 -9.82
C GLY A 943 1.25 17.66 -9.27
N SER A 944 0.94 17.28 -8.04
CA SER A 944 1.46 16.05 -7.39
C SER A 944 0.42 14.92 -7.40
N ASN A 945 0.83 13.68 -7.67
CA ASN A 945 -0.05 12.50 -7.68
C ASN A 945 -0.10 11.76 -6.32
N GLY A 946 0.10 12.49 -5.21
CA GLY A 946 0.21 11.94 -3.86
C GLY A 946 1.65 11.92 -3.32
N GLY A 947 1.75 12.05 -1.99
CA GLY A 947 3.02 12.10 -1.25
C GLY A 947 3.06 13.22 -0.19
N GLY A 948 3.36 12.86 1.05
CA GLY A 948 3.59 13.77 2.18
C GLY A 948 2.35 14.09 3.03
N GLY A 949 1.39 13.18 3.15
CA GLY A 949 0.22 13.30 4.03
C GLY A 949 -0.62 14.58 3.92
N ASP A 950 -1.44 14.85 4.94
CA ASP A 950 -2.18 16.12 5.10
C ASP A 950 -1.25 17.31 5.45
N ASP A 951 0.01 17.04 5.80
CA ASP A 951 1.01 18.02 6.21
C ASP A 951 1.91 18.52 5.05
N HIS A 952 1.76 17.95 3.86
CA HIS A 952 2.49 18.30 2.62
C HIS A 952 4.02 18.26 2.76
N TYR A 953 4.56 17.24 3.44
CA TYR A 953 5.99 17.12 3.72
C TYR A 953 6.54 15.72 3.43
N ALA A 954 7.60 15.61 2.62
CA ALA A 954 8.20 14.33 2.27
C ALA A 954 8.95 13.67 3.43
N GLY A 955 8.70 12.38 3.61
CA GLY A 955 9.44 11.45 4.48
C GLY A 955 10.00 10.23 3.72
N ALA A 956 10.80 9.42 4.41
CA ALA A 956 11.46 8.24 3.79
C ALA A 956 10.47 7.17 3.30
N LEU A 957 9.29 7.09 3.91
CA LEU A 957 8.20 6.16 3.55
C LEU A 957 7.06 6.86 2.78
N ASP A 958 7.12 8.18 2.61
CA ASP A 958 6.08 9.01 2.01
C ASP A 958 6.73 10.14 1.18
N LYS A 959 7.13 9.82 -0.05
CA LYS A 959 7.88 10.73 -0.93
C LYS A 959 6.91 11.69 -1.64
N CYS A 960 7.31 12.94 -1.84
CA CYS A 960 6.57 13.81 -2.76
C CYS A 960 6.79 13.33 -4.21
N LEU A 961 5.71 13.26 -4.98
CA LEU A 961 5.76 13.10 -6.44
C LEU A 961 5.41 14.42 -7.12
N GLU A 962 6.08 14.70 -8.22
CA GLU A 962 5.95 15.96 -8.95
C GLU A 962 5.88 15.70 -10.46
N ILE A 963 4.92 16.33 -11.13
CA ILE A 963 4.71 16.18 -12.57
C ILE A 963 4.75 17.57 -13.23
N PHE A 964 5.51 17.70 -14.31
CA PHE A 964 5.59 18.95 -15.08
C PHE A 964 5.69 18.73 -16.59
N THR A 965 5.31 19.75 -17.36
CA THR A 965 5.47 19.82 -18.82
C THR A 965 6.81 20.48 -19.15
N ASP A 966 7.65 19.86 -19.97
CA ASP A 966 8.94 20.42 -20.35
C ASP A 966 8.77 21.75 -21.10
N ILE A 967 9.60 22.75 -20.80
CA ILE A 967 9.51 24.09 -21.41
C ILE A 967 9.69 24.03 -22.93
N ARG A 968 10.42 23.05 -23.45
CA ARG A 968 10.57 22.86 -24.90
C ARG A 968 9.27 22.44 -25.56
N ASP A 969 8.37 21.75 -24.83
CA ASP A 969 7.04 21.46 -25.37
C ASP A 969 6.18 22.71 -25.48
N ALA A 970 6.33 23.69 -24.58
CA ALA A 970 5.71 25.00 -24.76
C ALA A 970 6.31 25.76 -25.95
N TYR A 971 7.64 25.72 -26.13
CA TYR A 971 8.32 26.34 -27.26
C TYR A 971 7.90 25.79 -28.62
N PHE A 972 7.79 24.47 -28.75
CA PHE A 972 7.34 23.85 -30.01
C PHE A 972 5.82 23.81 -30.15
N GLY A 973 5.09 23.92 -29.05
CA GLY A 973 3.64 23.86 -29.02
C GLY A 973 2.98 25.21 -29.31
N PHE A 974 3.53 26.30 -28.78
CA PHE A 974 2.95 27.63 -28.87
C PHE A 974 3.75 28.56 -29.78
N PRO A 975 3.09 29.55 -30.40
CA PRO A 975 3.80 30.59 -31.13
C PRO A 975 4.60 31.45 -30.15
N GLY A 976 5.80 31.82 -30.56
CA GLY A 976 6.66 32.72 -29.79
C GLY A 976 7.77 32.00 -29.03
N HIS A 977 8.36 32.69 -28.06
CA HIS A 977 9.45 32.17 -27.24
C HIS A 977 9.40 32.74 -25.81
N LEU A 978 10.21 32.17 -24.93
CA LEU A 978 10.36 32.64 -23.56
C LEU A 978 10.86 34.09 -23.54
N GLU A 979 10.22 34.97 -22.78
CA GLU A 979 10.78 36.31 -22.55
C GLU A 979 11.91 36.18 -21.53
N THR A 980 13.11 36.63 -21.91
CA THR A 980 14.32 36.60 -21.07
C THR A 980 14.89 38.00 -20.88
N ARG A 981 15.80 38.16 -19.92
CA ARG A 981 16.51 39.42 -19.66
C ARG A 981 17.98 39.24 -19.39
#